data_AF-A0AAV0HXD3-F1
#
_entry.id   AF-A0AAV0HXD3-F1
#
_cell.length_a   1.000
_cell.length_b   1.000
_cell.length_c   1.000
_cell.angle_alpha   90.00
_cell.angle_beta   90.00
_cell.angle_gamma   90.00
#
_symmetry.space_group_name_H-M   'P 1'
#
loop_
_entity.id
_entity.type
_entity.pdbx_description
1 polymer ?
#
loop_
_entity_poly.entity_id
_entity_poly.type
_entity_poly.pdbx_seq_one_letter_code
_entity_poly.pdbx_strand_id
1 'polypeptide(L)'
;MPDLQVRVRRSQRVKNNQNPSGVVATAAPGGRRGRGRGRGCRVMNHDDNAKILGQGRPGLEMPVRQPVEKIAEKLVVGEEEGNASPLPERVKLGNSPVYKIDRKLGKGGFGQVYVGRRVSGGAGRNGPDAYELALKFEHKNSKGCNYGPPYEWQVYSTLNGCYGLPFVHYKGQQGDYYILVMDMLGPSLWDVWNSNNQMLSEQMVACIAVESISILEQLHSKGFVHGDVKPENFLLGQPGTPEEKKLYLVDLGLASRWKDTVSGRHVDYDQKPDVFRGTVRYASVHAHLGRTGSRRDDLESLAYTLVFLLRGKLPWQGYVGENKGFLVCKKKMATSPEMLCCLCPPPFQHFLEMVTNMKFDEEPNYSKLISIFDNSIGANVLLRPILTDGAIKVVYWAGQKRGRSLVGLGDGGQPKKKIRLGTPATQWISVYNCRNSMKQRYHYNVGDSRLGQHVDKGREDGLFISCISSSANLWAVVMDAGTGFSAQVYELSRIFLPKEWIMEQWDKNFYITSIAGTTNGSSLVVMSKGTAYTQQSYKVSDVFPFKWINKKWKEGFSVTSMTTAGSKWGIVMSRNAGYPNQVVELDFLYPSEGIHRRWENGYRITAAAATADQAAFILSTPKKKTPEVAQETLRTSAFPSTHVKYLEAAGWLGEAACLPMKKQVLA
;
A
#
# COMPACT_ATOMS: atom_id res chain seq x y z
N MET A 1 50.73 -40.36 7.93
CA MET A 1 51.12 -39.36 6.90
C MET A 1 50.01 -39.33 5.86
N PRO A 2 49.38 -38.19 5.52
CA PRO A 2 49.28 -36.88 6.17
C PRO A 2 48.04 -36.80 7.09
N ASP A 3 47.84 -35.72 7.86
CA ASP A 3 46.53 -35.48 8.51
C ASP A 3 46.20 -34.00 8.76
N LEU A 4 44.92 -33.69 8.60
CA LEU A 4 44.25 -32.39 8.66
C LEU A 4 44.16 -31.83 10.09
N GLN A 5 44.07 -30.50 10.23
CA GLN A 5 43.15 -29.92 11.23
C GLN A 5 42.68 -28.49 10.91
N VAL A 6 41.38 -28.41 10.60
CA VAL A 6 40.56 -27.20 10.49
C VAL A 6 40.09 -26.80 11.89
N ARG A 7 40.41 -25.59 12.34
CA ARG A 7 39.88 -25.03 13.61
C ARG A 7 38.58 -24.25 13.38
N VAL A 8 37.51 -24.79 13.93
CA VAL A 8 36.17 -24.18 14.05
C VAL A 8 36.20 -23.07 15.11
N ARG A 9 35.87 -21.82 14.72
CA ARG A 9 35.60 -20.72 15.67
C ARG A 9 34.15 -20.76 16.13
N ARG A 10 33.94 -21.00 17.43
CA ARG A 10 32.64 -20.92 18.13
C ARG A 10 32.24 -19.46 18.38
N SER A 11 30.96 -19.16 18.14
CA SER A 11 30.30 -17.86 18.35
C SER A 11 30.15 -17.54 19.85
N GLN A 12 30.42 -16.27 20.20
CA GLN A 12 30.22 -15.69 21.52
C GLN A 12 28.75 -15.67 21.94
N ARG A 13 28.50 -15.98 23.21
CA ARG A 13 27.23 -15.91 23.94
C ARG A 13 27.23 -14.61 24.75
N VAL A 14 26.27 -13.72 24.53
CA VAL A 14 26.07 -12.53 25.37
C VAL A 14 25.36 -12.97 26.66
N LYS A 15 26.04 -12.83 27.80
CA LYS A 15 25.48 -12.91 29.15
C LYS A 15 24.87 -11.56 29.50
N ASN A 16 23.67 -11.54 30.08
CA ASN A 16 23.19 -10.39 30.84
C ASN A 16 22.97 -10.80 32.30
N ASN A 17 23.51 -9.95 33.17
CA ASN A 17 23.62 -10.08 34.62
C ASN A 17 22.27 -10.20 35.33
N GLN A 18 22.18 -11.17 36.23
CA GLN A 18 21.41 -11.05 37.47
C GLN A 18 22.40 -10.84 38.60
N ASN A 19 22.08 -9.96 39.54
CA ASN A 19 22.57 -10.08 40.92
C ASN A 19 21.39 -9.93 41.90
N PRO A 20 21.45 -10.62 43.05
CA PRO A 20 20.34 -10.81 44.01
C PRO A 20 20.42 -9.76 45.14
N SER A 21 19.42 -9.59 46.00
CA SER A 21 19.35 -10.20 47.36
C SER A 21 18.26 -9.48 48.21
N GLY A 22 17.65 -10.18 49.18
CA GLY A 22 16.93 -9.60 50.34
C GLY A 22 15.46 -10.07 50.47
N VAL A 23 15.10 -11.26 50.98
CA VAL A 23 15.06 -11.77 52.38
C VAL A 23 13.79 -11.36 53.18
N VAL A 24 12.87 -12.35 53.35
CA VAL A 24 12.02 -12.70 54.55
C VAL A 24 10.81 -11.76 54.85
N ALA A 25 9.59 -12.16 55.28
CA ALA A 25 9.04 -13.36 55.94
C ALA A 25 7.52 -13.61 55.69
N THR A 26 7.14 -14.89 55.74
CA THR A 26 5.93 -15.55 56.29
C THR A 26 4.62 -14.80 56.63
N ALA A 27 3.48 -15.31 56.14
CA ALA A 27 2.33 -15.75 56.96
C ALA A 27 1.18 -16.39 56.12
N ALA A 28 0.68 -17.52 56.60
CA ALA A 28 -0.68 -18.09 56.40
C ALA A 28 -1.17 -18.54 57.80
N PRO A 29 -2.41 -19.00 58.08
CA PRO A 29 -3.57 -19.32 57.21
C PRO A 29 -4.98 -18.95 57.81
N GLY A 30 -6.07 -19.34 57.10
CA GLY A 30 -7.44 -19.51 57.63
C GLY A 30 -8.46 -18.46 57.14
N GLY A 31 -9.75 -18.71 56.86
CA GLY A 31 -10.61 -19.89 56.88
C GLY A 31 -12.09 -19.46 56.89
N ARG A 32 -12.90 -19.99 55.94
CA ARG A 32 -14.35 -20.33 55.99
C ARG A 32 -15.50 -19.29 56.06
N ARG A 33 -16.52 -19.60 55.21
CA ARG A 33 -18.01 -19.38 55.25
C ARG A 33 -18.53 -18.01 54.78
N GLY A 34 -19.60 -17.88 53.98
CA GLY A 34 -20.53 -18.85 53.39
C GLY A 34 -21.60 -18.21 52.46
N ARG A 35 -22.31 -19.10 51.75
CA ARG A 35 -23.68 -19.07 51.16
C ARG A 35 -24.29 -17.75 50.61
N GLY A 36 -24.78 -17.85 49.36
CA GLY A 36 -25.90 -17.04 48.87
C GLY A 36 -26.31 -17.37 47.43
N ARG A 37 -27.51 -17.91 47.23
CA ARG A 37 -28.10 -18.34 45.95
C ARG A 37 -28.58 -17.15 45.12
N GLY A 38 -28.60 -17.30 43.79
CA GLY A 38 -29.38 -16.43 42.89
C GLY A 38 -29.37 -16.92 41.43
N ARG A 39 -30.35 -17.78 41.08
CA ARG A 39 -30.72 -18.13 39.70
C ARG A 39 -31.66 -17.06 39.14
N GLY A 40 -31.67 -16.83 37.83
CA GLY A 40 -32.82 -16.19 37.16
C GLY A 40 -32.50 -15.57 35.80
N CYS A 41 -32.99 -16.22 34.73
CA CYS A 41 -32.77 -15.92 33.32
C CYS A 41 -33.85 -15.01 32.69
N ARG A 42 -33.48 -14.44 31.54
CA ARG A 42 -34.30 -14.11 30.32
C ARG A 42 -35.21 -12.86 30.37
N VAL A 43 -35.01 -11.85 29.52
CA VAL A 43 -35.26 -11.72 28.05
C VAL A 43 -36.72 -11.39 27.73
N MET A 44 -37.00 -10.16 27.24
CA MET A 44 -37.59 -9.86 25.93
C MET A 44 -37.98 -8.37 25.77
N ASN A 45 -37.90 -7.92 24.52
CA ASN A 45 -38.35 -6.66 23.94
C ASN A 45 -39.87 -6.44 24.09
N HIS A 46 -40.32 -5.19 24.08
CA HIS A 46 -40.99 -4.56 22.92
C HIS A 46 -41.58 -3.18 23.29
N ASP A 47 -41.34 -2.24 22.38
CA ASP A 47 -42.21 -1.23 21.79
C ASP A 47 -43.08 -0.22 22.59
N ASP A 48 -43.07 0.96 21.95
CA ASP A 48 -44.18 1.87 21.66
C ASP A 48 -44.41 3.15 22.48
N ASN A 49 -44.07 4.27 21.81
CA ASN A 49 -44.96 5.37 21.44
C ASN A 49 -45.95 5.91 22.49
N ALA A 50 -45.82 7.19 22.86
CA ALA A 50 -46.58 8.28 22.23
C ALA A 50 -46.58 9.58 23.08
N LYS A 51 -46.68 10.68 22.33
CA LYS A 51 -46.79 12.11 22.67
C LYS A 51 -47.77 12.47 23.81
N ILE A 52 -47.51 13.61 24.46
CA ILE A 52 -48.43 14.75 24.77
C ILE A 52 -47.52 15.92 25.22
N LEU A 53 -47.36 17.02 24.45
CA LEU A 53 -48.16 18.26 24.39
C LEU A 53 -48.19 19.11 25.69
N GLY A 54 -47.66 20.33 25.60
CA GLY A 54 -48.30 21.49 26.24
C GLY A 54 -47.44 22.45 27.08
N GLN A 55 -47.24 23.67 26.54
CA GLN A 55 -47.23 24.99 27.22
C GLN A 55 -46.03 25.29 28.17
N GLY A 56 -45.40 26.47 28.21
CA GLY A 56 -45.65 27.77 27.58
C GLY A 56 -45.51 28.94 28.57
N ARG A 57 -44.26 29.34 28.90
CA ARG A 57 -43.77 30.69 29.37
C ARG A 57 -44.14 31.16 30.81
N PRO A 58 -43.53 32.24 31.38
CA PRO A 58 -42.32 33.02 31.02
C PRO A 58 -41.34 33.36 32.18
N GLY A 59 -40.14 33.86 31.80
CA GLY A 59 -39.49 35.01 32.46
C GLY A 59 -38.44 34.76 33.56
N LEU A 60 -37.15 34.97 33.24
CA LEU A 60 -36.28 36.03 33.80
C LEU A 60 -34.81 35.79 33.37
N GLU A 61 -34.15 36.86 32.92
CA GLU A 61 -32.74 36.91 32.51
C GLU A 61 -31.76 36.68 33.68
N MET A 62 -30.59 36.10 33.36
CA MET A 62 -29.26 36.27 34.01
C MET A 62 -28.24 35.31 33.35
N PRO A 63 -26.91 35.55 33.41
CA PRO A 63 -26.11 36.30 32.44
C PRO A 63 -25.20 35.42 31.54
N VAL A 64 -24.70 36.05 30.48
CA VAL A 64 -23.68 35.56 29.54
C VAL A 64 -22.40 35.13 30.30
N ARG A 65 -22.02 33.86 30.20
CA ARG A 65 -20.67 33.38 30.57
C ARG A 65 -19.79 33.34 29.32
N GLN A 66 -18.77 34.19 29.33
CA GLN A 66 -17.64 34.15 28.40
C GLN A 66 -16.97 32.78 28.44
N PRO A 67 -16.56 32.20 27.28
CA PRO A 67 -15.73 31.02 27.27
C PRO A 67 -14.29 31.41 27.63
N VAL A 68 -13.82 30.94 28.77
CA VAL A 68 -12.42 31.03 29.20
C VAL A 68 -11.57 30.22 28.22
N GLU A 69 -10.75 30.92 27.45
CA GLU A 69 -9.68 30.34 26.64
C GLU A 69 -8.69 29.62 27.56
N LYS A 70 -8.72 28.28 27.56
CA LYS A 70 -7.61 27.48 28.05
C LYS A 70 -6.56 27.42 26.96
N ILE A 71 -5.53 28.24 27.15
CA ILE A 71 -4.23 28.14 26.48
C ILE A 71 -3.71 26.72 26.77
N ALA A 72 -3.80 25.85 25.77
CA ALA A 72 -3.07 24.59 25.76
C ALA A 72 -1.63 24.93 25.38
N GLU A 73 -0.77 25.05 26.40
CA GLU A 73 0.67 25.10 26.23
C GLU A 73 1.09 23.90 25.38
N LYS A 74 1.50 24.20 24.14
CA LYS A 74 2.26 23.30 23.29
C LYS A 74 3.50 22.89 24.08
N LEU A 75 3.54 21.65 24.54
CA LEU A 75 4.79 20.94 24.75
C LEU A 75 5.51 20.89 23.39
N VAL A 76 6.38 21.87 23.19
CA VAL A 76 7.40 21.87 22.17
C VAL A 76 8.35 20.74 22.54
N VAL A 77 8.11 19.56 21.99
CA VAL A 77 9.19 18.62 21.76
C VAL A 77 10.02 19.28 20.66
N GLY A 78 11.13 19.90 21.08
CA GLY A 78 12.11 20.43 20.15
C GLY A 78 12.58 19.29 19.26
N GLU A 79 12.17 19.32 18.00
CA GLU A 79 12.99 18.72 16.95
C GLU A 79 14.31 19.47 17.02
N GLU A 80 15.40 18.78 17.38
CA GLU A 80 16.74 19.34 17.30
C GLU A 80 16.91 19.99 15.92
N GLU A 81 17.07 21.31 15.90
CA GLU A 81 17.53 22.05 14.74
C GLU A 81 18.92 21.51 14.41
N GLY A 82 18.97 20.49 13.56
CA GLY A 82 20.21 19.95 13.04
C GLY A 82 20.92 21.03 12.24
N ASN A 83 21.85 21.74 12.90
CA ASN A 83 23.02 22.46 12.40
C ASN A 83 23.06 22.73 10.87
N ALA A 84 22.04 23.40 10.33
CA ALA A 84 21.95 23.73 8.92
C ALA A 84 22.63 25.09 8.73
N SER A 85 23.58 25.16 7.81
CA SER A 85 24.22 26.43 7.42
C SER A 85 23.15 27.48 7.09
N PRO A 86 23.32 28.76 7.45
CA PRO A 86 22.33 29.79 7.12
C PRO A 86 22.11 29.88 5.60
N LEU A 87 20.88 30.19 5.20
CA LEU A 87 20.56 30.45 3.79
C LEU A 87 21.34 31.68 3.28
N PRO A 88 21.82 31.68 2.03
CA PRO A 88 22.55 32.81 1.49
C PRO A 88 21.63 34.03 1.31
N GLU A 89 22.03 35.23 1.75
CA GLU A 89 21.18 36.43 1.59
C GLU A 89 20.89 36.78 0.11
N ARG A 90 21.84 36.45 -0.77
CA ARG A 90 21.75 36.68 -2.21
C ARG A 90 22.12 35.41 -2.97
N VAL A 91 21.37 35.13 -4.04
CA VAL A 91 21.57 33.99 -4.93
C VAL A 91 22.10 34.47 -6.27
N LYS A 92 23.18 33.85 -6.76
CA LYS A 92 23.70 34.01 -8.12
C LYS A 92 24.20 32.66 -8.63
N LEU A 93 23.57 32.15 -9.69
CA LEU A 93 23.83 30.83 -10.25
C LEU A 93 24.36 30.96 -11.68
N GLY A 94 25.67 30.78 -11.86
CA GLY A 94 26.32 30.91 -13.18
C GLY A 94 26.02 32.28 -13.81
N ASN A 95 25.34 32.26 -14.95
CA ASN A 95 24.96 33.47 -15.72
C ASN A 95 23.63 34.10 -15.25
N SER A 96 23.03 33.62 -14.14
CA SER A 96 21.80 34.22 -13.63
C SER A 96 22.02 35.65 -13.14
N PRO A 97 20.95 36.47 -13.12
CA PRO A 97 20.91 37.67 -12.30
C PRO A 97 21.17 37.37 -10.81
N VAL A 98 21.48 38.41 -10.06
CA VAL A 98 21.55 38.32 -8.59
C VAL A 98 20.14 38.50 -8.03
N TYR A 99 19.70 37.57 -7.19
CA TYR A 99 18.42 37.61 -6.51
C TYR A 99 18.62 37.80 -5.01
N LYS A 100 17.96 38.78 -4.40
CA LYS A 100 17.86 38.91 -2.95
C LYS A 100 16.73 38.04 -2.44
N ILE A 101 16.99 37.22 -1.41
CA ILE A 101 15.94 36.42 -0.77
C ILE A 101 15.02 37.35 0.02
N ASP A 102 13.71 37.16 -0.12
CA ASP A 102 12.66 37.87 0.59
C ASP A 102 11.84 36.86 1.42
N ARG A 103 10.52 37.06 1.53
CA ARG A 103 9.63 36.21 2.35
C ARG A 103 9.65 34.75 1.91
N LYS A 104 9.46 33.87 2.89
CA LYS A 104 9.27 32.43 2.68
C LYS A 104 7.88 32.17 2.09
N LEU A 105 7.82 31.33 1.06
CA LEU A 105 6.58 30.87 0.43
C LEU A 105 6.11 29.54 1.00
N GLY A 106 7.04 28.64 1.34
CA GLY A 106 6.69 27.34 1.87
C GLY A 106 7.89 26.53 2.36
N LYS A 107 7.59 25.45 3.09
CA LYS A 107 8.56 24.40 3.46
C LYS A 107 7.89 23.05 3.24
N GLY A 108 8.55 22.18 2.48
CA GLY A 108 8.11 20.81 2.22
C GLY A 108 9.15 19.79 2.67
N GLY A 109 8.88 18.51 2.39
CA GLY A 109 9.81 17.41 2.70
C GLY A 109 11.14 17.47 1.94
N PHE A 110 11.18 18.20 0.82
CA PHE A 110 12.32 18.30 -0.10
C PHE A 110 12.98 19.69 -0.10
N GLY A 111 12.67 20.55 0.88
CA GLY A 111 13.34 21.85 1.01
C GLY A 111 12.42 23.02 1.35
N GLN A 112 12.91 24.22 1.06
CA GLN A 112 12.26 25.48 1.40
C GLN A 112 12.15 26.36 0.15
N VAL A 113 11.04 27.08 0.02
CA VAL A 113 10.78 27.96 -1.13
C VAL A 113 10.63 29.39 -0.64
N TYR A 114 11.30 30.33 -1.30
CA TYR A 114 11.30 31.76 -0.99
C TYR A 114 11.02 32.60 -2.23
N VAL A 115 10.57 33.83 -2.02
CA VAL A 115 10.58 34.84 -3.08
C VAL A 115 12.02 35.32 -3.29
N GLY A 116 12.45 35.35 -4.54
CA GLY A 116 13.69 35.99 -4.98
C GLY A 116 13.38 37.27 -5.74
N ARG A 117 13.88 38.41 -5.25
CA ARG A 117 13.80 39.69 -5.95
C ARG A 117 15.07 39.99 -6.71
N ARG A 118 14.97 40.23 -8.00
CA ARG A 118 16.13 40.60 -8.83
C ARG A 118 16.72 41.92 -8.34
N VAL A 119 18.05 41.97 -8.17
CA VAL A 119 18.75 43.15 -7.64
C VAL A 119 18.92 44.24 -8.70
N SER A 120 19.08 43.86 -9.97
CA SER A 120 19.32 44.79 -11.08
C SER A 120 18.64 44.32 -12.37
N GLY A 121 17.91 45.22 -13.01
CA GLY A 121 17.11 44.92 -14.21
C GLY A 121 15.85 44.10 -13.91
N GLY A 122 15.06 43.86 -14.94
CA GLY A 122 13.77 43.16 -14.85
C GLY A 122 12.61 44.10 -14.54
N ALA A 123 11.74 44.31 -15.52
CA ALA A 123 10.45 45.00 -15.37
C ALA A 123 9.26 44.07 -15.66
N GLY A 124 9.54 42.82 -16.06
CA GLY A 124 8.53 41.82 -16.33
C GLY A 124 7.89 41.29 -15.05
N ARG A 125 6.62 40.88 -15.16
CA ARG A 125 5.95 40.09 -14.11
C ARG A 125 6.22 38.59 -14.22
N ASN A 126 6.50 38.10 -15.44
CA ASN A 126 6.66 36.68 -15.77
C ASN A 126 7.94 36.44 -16.60
N GLY A 127 8.42 35.20 -16.64
CA GLY A 127 9.55 34.78 -17.47
C GLY A 127 10.94 35.07 -16.86
N PRO A 128 12.03 34.87 -17.63
CA PRO A 128 13.40 34.97 -17.12
C PRO A 128 13.80 36.40 -16.70
N ASP A 129 13.10 37.41 -17.22
CA ASP A 129 13.26 38.83 -16.88
C ASP A 129 12.32 39.32 -15.77
N ALA A 130 11.59 38.40 -15.11
CA ALA A 130 10.71 38.75 -14.01
C ALA A 130 11.46 39.36 -12.83
N TYR A 131 10.83 40.35 -12.18
CA TYR A 131 11.36 40.98 -10.97
C TYR A 131 11.27 40.05 -9.75
N GLU A 132 10.18 39.31 -9.60
CA GLU A 132 9.97 38.30 -8.55
C GLU A 132 9.94 36.89 -9.16
N LEU A 133 10.74 35.98 -8.60
CA LEU A 133 10.77 34.55 -8.95
C LEU A 133 10.69 33.68 -7.69
N ALA A 134 10.37 32.40 -7.84
CA ALA A 134 10.43 31.44 -6.76
C ALA A 134 11.81 30.77 -6.70
N LEU A 135 12.42 30.79 -5.52
CA LEU A 135 13.71 30.17 -5.21
C LEU A 135 13.48 28.95 -4.32
N LYS A 136 13.68 27.73 -4.85
CA LYS A 136 13.62 26.49 -4.07
C LYS A 136 15.02 26.07 -3.65
N PHE A 137 15.23 25.86 -2.36
CA PHE A 137 16.48 25.47 -1.73
C PHE A 137 16.36 24.06 -1.14
N GLU A 138 17.28 23.19 -1.52
CA GLU A 138 17.46 21.88 -0.91
C GLU A 138 18.89 21.73 -0.40
N HIS A 139 19.04 21.41 0.89
CA HIS A 139 20.36 21.26 1.50
C HIS A 139 21.07 20.00 0.99
N LYS A 140 22.40 20.03 0.85
CA LYS A 140 23.19 18.89 0.35
C LYS A 140 23.05 17.61 1.18
N ASN A 141 22.72 17.74 2.47
CA ASN A 141 22.48 16.60 3.38
C ASN A 141 21.01 16.14 3.38
N SER A 142 20.14 16.75 2.56
CA SER A 142 18.74 16.32 2.44
C SER A 142 18.63 14.92 1.83
N LYS A 143 17.55 14.22 2.16
CA LYS A 143 17.26 12.90 1.59
C LYS A 143 17.13 13.00 0.07
N GLY A 144 17.98 12.27 -0.65
CA GLY A 144 18.01 12.30 -2.13
C GLY A 144 19.17 13.11 -2.71
N CYS A 145 19.90 13.87 -1.89
CA CYS A 145 21.05 14.67 -2.31
C CYS A 145 22.43 14.00 -2.10
N ASN A 146 22.47 12.80 -1.51
CA ASN A 146 23.72 12.11 -1.14
C ASN A 146 24.65 11.80 -2.32
N TYR A 147 24.14 11.83 -3.56
CA TYR A 147 24.88 11.48 -4.78
C TYR A 147 24.93 12.62 -5.79
N GLY A 148 24.65 13.87 -5.36
CA GLY A 148 24.64 15.04 -6.22
C GLY A 148 23.32 15.82 -6.16
N PRO A 149 23.00 16.61 -7.19
CA PRO A 149 21.76 17.39 -7.23
C PRO A 149 20.49 16.53 -7.12
N PRO A 150 19.39 17.10 -6.61
CA PRO A 150 18.13 16.39 -6.47
C PRO A 150 17.63 15.81 -7.80
N TYR A 151 17.01 14.63 -7.75
CA TYR A 151 16.43 13.99 -8.94
C TYR A 151 15.41 14.90 -9.67
N GLU A 152 14.70 15.75 -8.91
CA GLU A 152 13.78 16.77 -9.41
C GLU A 152 14.40 17.64 -10.52
N TRP A 153 15.71 17.94 -10.48
CA TRP A 153 16.39 18.73 -11.50
C TRP A 153 16.43 18.06 -12.86
N GLN A 154 16.56 16.72 -12.88
CA GLN A 154 16.58 15.94 -14.11
C GLN A 154 15.17 15.87 -14.72
N VAL A 155 14.17 15.76 -13.84
CA VAL A 155 12.76 15.76 -14.22
C VAL A 155 12.40 17.10 -14.87
N TYR A 156 12.67 18.24 -14.21
CA TYR A 156 12.44 19.55 -14.83
C TYR A 156 13.25 19.76 -16.11
N SER A 157 14.49 19.26 -16.21
CA SER A 157 15.24 19.35 -17.47
C SER A 157 14.55 18.68 -18.66
N THR A 158 13.76 17.63 -18.41
CA THR A 158 12.98 16.95 -19.47
C THR A 158 11.64 17.63 -19.72
N LEU A 159 11.07 18.24 -18.68
CA LEU A 159 9.70 18.75 -18.68
C LEU A 159 9.58 20.26 -18.85
N ASN A 160 10.68 21.02 -18.81
CA ASN A 160 10.63 22.49 -18.92
C ASN A 160 9.90 22.90 -20.20
N GLY A 161 8.94 23.82 -20.08
CA GLY A 161 8.07 24.24 -21.19
C GLY A 161 6.91 23.29 -21.52
N CYS A 162 6.72 22.19 -20.77
CA CYS A 162 5.49 21.41 -20.85
C CYS A 162 4.33 22.20 -20.27
N TYR A 163 3.15 22.00 -20.87
CA TYR A 163 1.93 22.67 -20.45
C TYR A 163 1.59 22.36 -19.00
N GLY A 164 1.24 23.40 -18.24
CA GLY A 164 0.85 23.31 -16.84
C GLY A 164 1.97 22.96 -15.87
N LEU A 165 3.23 23.12 -16.25
CA LEU A 165 4.38 23.07 -15.35
C LEU A 165 5.09 24.43 -15.32
N PRO A 166 5.58 24.89 -14.15
CA PRO A 166 6.33 26.14 -14.07
C PRO A 166 7.66 26.02 -14.80
N PHE A 167 8.11 27.12 -15.41
CA PHE A 167 9.41 27.16 -16.06
C PHE A 167 10.54 27.27 -15.02
N VAL A 168 11.58 26.45 -15.19
CA VAL A 168 12.85 26.58 -14.45
C VAL A 168 13.81 27.42 -15.28
N HIS A 169 14.13 28.62 -14.81
CA HIS A 169 15.01 29.57 -15.49
C HIS A 169 16.48 29.25 -15.24
N TYR A 170 16.82 28.97 -13.98
CA TYR A 170 18.20 28.69 -13.56
C TYR A 170 18.22 27.58 -12.51
N LYS A 171 19.30 26.81 -12.50
CA LYS A 171 19.59 25.82 -11.46
C LYS A 171 21.09 25.79 -11.19
N GLY A 172 21.46 25.57 -9.94
CA GLY A 172 22.86 25.59 -9.54
C GLY A 172 23.04 25.40 -8.04
N GLN A 173 24.28 25.21 -7.64
CA GLN A 173 24.64 25.08 -6.23
C GLN A 173 25.26 26.39 -5.73
N GLN A 174 24.88 26.82 -4.54
CA GLN A 174 25.54 27.92 -3.84
C GLN A 174 25.66 27.58 -2.36
N GLY A 175 26.90 27.54 -1.86
CA GLY A 175 27.19 27.01 -0.53
C GLY A 175 26.71 25.57 -0.39
N ASP A 176 25.96 25.30 0.67
CA ASP A 176 25.45 23.97 1.00
C ASP A 176 24.07 23.65 0.40
N TYR A 177 23.59 24.50 -0.53
CA TYR A 177 22.26 24.38 -1.10
C TYR A 177 22.29 24.16 -2.62
N TYR A 178 21.50 23.18 -3.06
CA TYR A 178 21.02 23.09 -4.43
C TYR A 178 19.82 24.01 -4.60
N ILE A 179 19.86 24.88 -5.60
CA ILE A 179 18.88 25.95 -5.81
C ILE A 179 18.24 25.84 -7.20
N LEU A 180 16.91 25.92 -7.24
CA LEU A 180 16.14 26.15 -8.46
C LEU A 180 15.55 27.57 -8.45
N VAL A 181 15.70 28.29 -9.55
CA VAL A 181 15.04 29.57 -9.82
C VAL A 181 13.95 29.30 -10.86
N MET A 182 12.69 29.48 -10.48
CA MET A 182 11.54 29.12 -11.30
C MET A 182 10.45 30.19 -11.26
N ASP A 183 9.48 30.08 -12.17
CA ASP A 183 8.32 30.98 -12.23
C ASP A 183 7.67 31.14 -10.86
N MET A 184 7.36 32.39 -10.52
CA MET A 184 6.55 32.71 -9.36
C MET A 184 5.07 32.48 -9.70
N LEU A 185 4.36 31.71 -8.88
CA LEU A 185 2.96 31.35 -9.08
C LEU A 185 2.05 32.01 -8.02
N GLY A 186 0.74 31.89 -8.23
CA GLY A 186 -0.30 32.32 -7.31
C GLY A 186 -0.63 31.30 -6.21
N PRO A 187 -1.82 31.40 -5.58
CA PRO A 187 -2.21 30.52 -4.48
C PRO A 187 -2.37 29.06 -4.93
N SER A 188 -2.12 28.13 -4.01
CA SER A 188 -2.43 26.71 -4.22
C SER A 188 -3.94 26.45 -4.14
N LEU A 189 -4.41 25.32 -4.67
CA LEU A 189 -5.81 24.91 -4.48
C LEU A 189 -6.15 24.67 -3.01
N TRP A 190 -5.16 24.34 -2.17
CA TRP A 190 -5.32 24.29 -0.72
C TRP A 190 -5.63 25.67 -0.13
N ASP A 191 -4.92 26.70 -0.57
CA ASP A 191 -5.16 28.09 -0.12
C ASP A 191 -6.54 28.57 -0.58
N VAL A 192 -6.87 28.35 -1.86
CA VAL A 192 -8.17 28.70 -2.43
C VAL A 192 -9.30 28.00 -1.68
N TRP A 193 -9.15 26.71 -1.38
CA TRP A 193 -10.14 25.94 -0.61
C TRP A 193 -10.32 26.48 0.82
N ASN A 194 -9.24 26.84 1.51
CA ASN A 194 -9.33 27.44 2.85
C ASN A 194 -10.00 28.81 2.84
N SER A 195 -9.72 29.64 1.83
CA SER A 195 -10.35 30.95 1.67
C SER A 195 -11.85 30.86 1.32
N ASN A 196 -12.33 29.72 0.81
CA ASN A 196 -13.71 29.49 0.44
C ASN A 196 -14.48 28.64 1.48
N ASN A 197 -14.25 28.89 2.76
CA ASN A 197 -14.92 28.17 3.87
C ASN A 197 -14.81 26.64 3.73
N GLN A 198 -13.67 26.14 3.22
CA GLN A 198 -13.38 24.72 3.15
C GLN A 198 -14.31 23.91 2.22
N MET A 199 -14.89 24.56 1.20
CA MET A 199 -15.68 23.93 0.14
C MET A 199 -15.54 24.70 -1.18
N LEU A 200 -15.44 23.98 -2.30
CA LEU A 200 -15.49 24.57 -3.64
C LEU A 200 -16.77 24.13 -4.38
N SER A 201 -17.26 24.98 -5.29
CA SER A 201 -18.44 24.69 -6.10
C SER A 201 -18.18 23.56 -7.10
N GLU A 202 -19.23 22.86 -7.52
CA GLU A 202 -19.15 21.81 -8.53
C GLU A 202 -18.43 22.30 -9.80
N GLN A 203 -18.84 23.46 -10.32
CA GLN A 203 -18.26 24.01 -11.54
C GLN A 203 -16.76 24.28 -11.41
N MET A 204 -16.33 24.82 -10.26
CA MET A 204 -14.92 25.06 -9.98
C MET A 204 -14.12 23.74 -9.97
N VAL A 205 -14.61 22.74 -9.23
CA VAL A 205 -13.91 21.46 -9.12
C VAL A 205 -13.94 20.68 -10.44
N ALA A 206 -14.99 20.80 -11.25
CA ALA A 206 -15.04 20.23 -12.59
C ALA A 206 -13.99 20.88 -13.52
N CYS A 207 -13.81 22.20 -13.48
CA CYS A 207 -12.78 22.87 -14.27
C CYS A 207 -11.36 22.46 -13.80
N ILE A 208 -11.16 22.34 -12.48
CA ILE A 208 -9.93 21.81 -11.89
C ILE A 208 -9.67 20.38 -12.39
N ALA A 209 -10.69 19.52 -12.44
CA ALA A 209 -10.57 18.14 -12.91
C ALA A 209 -10.08 18.09 -14.37
N VAL A 210 -10.76 18.80 -15.26
CA VAL A 210 -10.44 18.86 -16.69
C VAL A 210 -9.00 19.33 -16.92
N GLU A 211 -8.62 20.42 -16.25
CA GLU A 211 -7.29 21.00 -16.39
C GLU A 211 -6.21 20.09 -15.77
N SER A 212 -6.44 19.55 -14.58
CA SER A 212 -5.49 18.64 -13.91
C SER A 212 -5.26 17.35 -14.72
N ILE A 213 -6.29 16.77 -15.32
CA ILE A 213 -6.16 15.61 -16.21
C ILE A 213 -5.27 15.95 -17.41
N SER A 214 -5.45 17.13 -18.00
CA SER A 214 -4.65 17.60 -19.14
C SER A 214 -3.18 17.79 -18.76
N ILE A 215 -2.89 18.33 -17.57
CA ILE A 215 -1.52 18.50 -17.07
C ILE A 215 -0.86 17.13 -16.80
N LEU A 216 -1.59 16.21 -16.17
CA LEU A 216 -1.10 14.85 -15.92
C LEU A 216 -0.85 14.09 -17.23
N GLU A 217 -1.71 14.24 -18.24
CA GLU A 217 -1.47 13.65 -19.57
C GLU A 217 -0.14 14.12 -20.17
N GLN A 218 0.18 15.41 -20.06
CA GLN A 218 1.43 15.97 -20.58
C GLN A 218 2.64 15.40 -19.84
N LEU A 219 2.58 15.35 -18.50
CA LEU A 219 3.60 14.71 -17.67
C LEU A 219 3.80 13.23 -18.06
N HIS A 220 2.70 12.50 -18.18
CA HIS A 220 2.68 11.09 -18.54
C HIS A 220 3.26 10.86 -19.94
N SER A 221 2.94 11.72 -20.91
CA SER A 221 3.46 11.62 -22.30
C SER A 221 5.00 11.64 -22.34
N LYS A 222 5.62 12.43 -21.45
CA LYS A 222 7.08 12.55 -21.26
C LYS A 222 7.70 11.41 -20.45
N GLY A 223 6.89 10.45 -20.01
CA GLY A 223 7.34 9.22 -19.36
C GLY A 223 7.48 9.31 -17.84
N PHE A 224 6.88 10.32 -17.21
CA PHE A 224 6.90 10.51 -15.76
C PHE A 224 5.51 10.38 -15.16
N VAL A 225 5.46 9.89 -13.92
CA VAL A 225 4.32 10.05 -13.00
C VAL A 225 4.75 11.01 -11.90
N HIS A 226 3.81 11.78 -11.38
CA HIS A 226 4.01 12.79 -10.35
C HIS A 226 4.25 12.15 -8.98
N GLY A 227 3.38 11.22 -8.56
CA GLY A 227 3.52 10.46 -7.31
C GLY A 227 3.07 11.18 -6.03
N ASP A 228 2.71 12.46 -6.10
CA ASP A 228 2.17 13.23 -4.95
C ASP A 228 1.08 14.25 -5.36
N VAL A 229 0.09 13.78 -6.09
CA VAL A 229 -1.06 14.60 -6.53
C VAL A 229 -1.93 14.97 -5.32
N LYS A 230 -2.06 16.28 -5.05
CA LYS A 230 -2.80 16.85 -3.91
C LYS A 230 -3.10 18.35 -4.13
N PRO A 231 -4.04 18.97 -3.38
CA PRO A 231 -4.37 20.38 -3.53
C PRO A 231 -3.18 21.35 -3.40
N GLU A 232 -2.23 21.04 -2.52
CA GLU A 232 -1.07 21.89 -2.25
C GLU A 232 -0.10 21.98 -3.44
N ASN A 233 -0.10 20.98 -4.33
CA ASN A 233 0.80 20.90 -5.48
C ASN A 233 0.17 21.43 -6.77
N PHE A 234 -1.09 21.86 -6.74
CA PHE A 234 -1.72 22.57 -7.84
C PHE A 234 -1.86 24.05 -7.49
N LEU A 235 -1.21 24.91 -8.26
CA LEU A 235 -1.19 26.36 -8.04
C LEU A 235 -1.84 27.08 -9.22
N LEU A 236 -2.47 28.21 -8.93
CA LEU A 236 -2.94 29.14 -9.95
C LEU A 236 -1.79 30.02 -10.45
N GLY A 237 -1.95 30.62 -11.63
CA GLY A 237 -1.06 31.70 -12.07
C GLY A 237 -1.18 32.92 -11.15
N GLN A 238 -0.27 33.88 -11.32
CA GLN A 238 -0.25 35.07 -10.47
C GLN A 238 -1.54 35.90 -10.64
N PRO A 239 -2.14 36.38 -9.53
CA PRO A 239 -3.29 37.29 -9.58
C PRO A 239 -3.01 38.55 -10.41
N GLY A 240 -4.01 38.99 -11.19
CA GLY A 240 -3.88 40.18 -12.03
C GLY A 240 -2.97 39.98 -13.25
N THR A 241 -2.74 38.74 -13.66
CA THR A 241 -2.08 38.38 -14.92
C THR A 241 -3.06 37.62 -15.82
N PRO A 242 -2.83 37.55 -17.15
CA PRO A 242 -3.66 36.74 -18.05
C PRO A 242 -3.70 35.25 -17.67
N GLU A 243 -2.73 34.79 -16.87
CA GLU A 243 -2.62 33.40 -16.43
C GLU A 243 -3.23 33.16 -15.04
N GLU A 244 -3.87 34.14 -14.39
CA GLU A 244 -4.38 34.00 -13.01
C GLU A 244 -5.37 32.83 -12.83
N LYS A 245 -6.06 32.43 -13.90
CA LYS A 245 -7.00 31.31 -13.94
C LYS A 245 -6.39 30.01 -14.48
N LYS A 246 -5.10 30.01 -14.86
CA LYS A 246 -4.39 28.83 -15.37
C LYS A 246 -3.86 28.01 -14.21
N LEU A 247 -3.96 26.69 -14.32
CA LEU A 247 -3.48 25.76 -13.30
C LEU A 247 -2.07 25.26 -13.63
N TYR A 248 -1.27 25.07 -12.59
CA TYR A 248 0.10 24.57 -12.66
C TYR A 248 0.30 23.45 -11.64
N LEU A 249 0.98 22.39 -12.04
CA LEU A 249 1.44 21.32 -11.16
C LEU A 249 2.90 21.57 -10.77
N VAL A 250 3.18 21.53 -9.47
CA VAL A 250 4.51 21.78 -8.89
C VAL A 250 4.97 20.63 -8.01
N ASP A 251 6.23 20.72 -7.56
CA ASP A 251 6.89 19.76 -6.66
C ASP A 251 7.07 18.36 -7.26
N LEU A 252 8.08 18.22 -8.12
CA LEU A 252 8.39 16.97 -8.83
C LEU A 252 9.41 16.12 -8.06
N GLY A 253 9.56 16.35 -6.75
CA GLY A 253 10.51 15.63 -5.88
C GLY A 253 10.21 14.14 -5.73
N LEU A 254 8.95 13.73 -5.90
CA LEU A 254 8.51 12.33 -5.87
C LEU A 254 8.26 11.72 -7.26
N ALA A 255 8.49 12.51 -8.32
CA ALA A 255 8.25 12.04 -9.67
C ALA A 255 9.11 10.83 -10.00
N SER A 256 8.59 9.91 -10.80
CA SER A 256 9.30 8.71 -11.20
C SER A 256 8.96 8.31 -12.63
N ARG A 257 9.81 7.50 -13.27
CA ARG A 257 9.55 7.02 -14.62
C ARG A 257 8.56 5.86 -14.60
N TRP A 258 7.55 5.91 -15.46
CA TRP A 258 6.64 4.79 -15.71
C TRP A 258 6.98 4.01 -16.99
N LYS A 259 7.83 4.57 -17.86
CA LYS A 259 8.40 3.87 -19.02
C LYS A 259 9.89 4.07 -19.12
N ASP A 260 10.57 3.06 -19.65
CA ASP A 260 11.98 3.10 -19.99
C ASP A 260 12.24 4.06 -21.16
N THR A 261 13.32 4.84 -21.07
CA THR A 261 13.63 5.88 -22.06
C THR A 261 14.10 5.32 -23.40
N VAL A 262 14.74 4.15 -23.38
CA VAL A 262 15.39 3.59 -24.57
C VAL A 262 14.41 2.71 -25.33
N SER A 263 13.78 1.76 -24.64
CA SER A 263 12.84 0.81 -25.22
C SER A 263 11.42 1.36 -25.36
N GLY A 264 11.08 2.43 -24.62
CA GLY A 264 9.72 2.96 -24.53
C GLY A 264 8.73 2.04 -23.81
N ARG A 265 9.20 0.90 -23.31
CA ARG A 265 8.35 -0.10 -22.63
C ARG A 265 7.98 0.37 -21.24
N HIS A 266 6.81 -0.05 -20.78
CA HIS A 266 6.37 0.18 -19.40
C HIS A 266 7.38 -0.43 -18.43
N VAL A 267 7.61 0.22 -17.28
CA VAL A 267 8.46 -0.33 -16.21
C VAL A 267 7.85 -1.61 -15.66
N ASP A 268 8.71 -2.51 -15.20
CA ASP A 268 8.28 -3.77 -14.60
C ASP A 268 7.52 -3.56 -13.30
N TYR A 269 6.53 -4.42 -13.08
CA TYR A 269 5.79 -4.44 -11.82
C TYR A 269 6.66 -5.01 -10.70
N ASP A 270 6.62 -4.34 -9.55
CA ASP A 270 7.21 -4.82 -8.31
C ASP A 270 6.37 -4.38 -7.11
N GLN A 271 6.58 -5.02 -5.97
CA GLN A 271 5.96 -4.63 -4.69
C GLN A 271 7.00 -4.66 -3.57
N LYS A 272 7.09 -3.54 -2.85
CA LYS A 272 7.94 -3.34 -1.68
C LYS A 272 7.08 -2.84 -0.51
N PRO A 273 6.47 -3.76 0.28
CA PRO A 273 5.49 -3.40 1.31
C PRO A 273 5.97 -2.42 2.39
N ASP A 274 7.27 -2.21 2.55
CA ASP A 274 7.86 -1.26 3.49
C ASP A 274 8.14 0.13 2.89
N VAL A 275 7.89 0.31 1.60
CA VAL A 275 8.09 1.57 0.88
C VAL A 275 6.74 2.22 0.60
N PHE A 276 6.53 3.39 1.18
CA PHE A 276 5.39 4.26 0.88
C PHE A 276 5.89 5.58 0.29
N ARG A 277 5.14 6.14 -0.67
CA ARG A 277 5.40 7.45 -1.29
C ARG A 277 4.11 8.25 -1.41
N GLY A 278 4.27 9.58 -1.38
CA GLY A 278 3.17 10.53 -1.50
C GLY A 278 2.48 10.86 -0.18
N THR A 279 1.40 11.62 -0.24
CA THR A 279 0.64 12.07 0.91
C THR A 279 -0.46 11.06 1.27
N VAL A 280 -0.38 10.42 2.45
CA VAL A 280 -1.31 9.36 2.93
C VAL A 280 -2.78 9.59 2.59
N ARG A 281 -3.24 10.84 2.76
CA ARG A 281 -4.63 11.26 2.50
C ARG A 281 -5.04 11.04 1.04
N TYR A 282 -4.19 11.41 0.10
CA TYR A 282 -4.48 11.44 -1.33
C TYR A 282 -3.86 10.28 -2.13
N ALA A 283 -2.81 9.64 -1.62
CA ALA A 283 -2.11 8.56 -2.33
C ALA A 283 -3.03 7.39 -2.70
N SER A 284 -2.81 6.78 -3.86
CA SER A 284 -3.53 5.59 -4.32
C SER A 284 -3.43 4.42 -3.35
N VAL A 285 -4.36 3.46 -3.43
CA VAL A 285 -4.26 2.18 -2.72
C VAL A 285 -2.97 1.44 -3.09
N HIS A 286 -2.54 1.52 -4.34
CA HIS A 286 -1.32 0.86 -4.80
C HIS A 286 -0.05 1.45 -4.18
N ALA A 287 0.01 2.78 -3.98
CA ALA A 287 1.10 3.43 -3.26
C ALA A 287 1.15 3.01 -1.79
N HIS A 288 0.00 2.84 -1.13
CA HIS A 288 -0.09 2.29 0.23
C HIS A 288 0.41 0.84 0.33
N LEU A 289 0.18 0.05 -0.72
CA LEU A 289 0.67 -1.33 -0.83
C LEU A 289 2.14 -1.42 -1.27
N GLY A 290 2.81 -0.29 -1.51
CA GLY A 290 4.20 -0.24 -1.94
C GLY A 290 4.44 -0.83 -3.33
N ARG A 291 3.42 -0.80 -4.20
CA ARG A 291 3.56 -1.22 -5.61
C ARG A 291 4.34 -0.17 -6.40
N THR A 292 4.99 -0.59 -7.48
CA THR A 292 5.55 0.33 -8.47
C THR A 292 4.45 1.30 -8.92
N GLY A 293 4.72 2.61 -8.85
CA GLY A 293 3.78 3.65 -9.27
C GLY A 293 3.65 3.74 -10.79
N SER A 294 2.43 4.01 -11.26
CA SER A 294 2.03 4.12 -12.65
C SER A 294 1.06 5.30 -12.84
N ARG A 295 0.70 5.60 -14.09
CA ARG A 295 -0.23 6.66 -14.48
C ARG A 295 -1.58 6.57 -13.78
N ARG A 296 -2.04 5.34 -13.47
CA ARG A 296 -3.30 5.13 -12.72
C ARG A 296 -3.25 5.73 -11.32
N ASP A 297 -2.08 5.74 -10.69
CA ASP A 297 -1.90 6.21 -9.31
C ASP A 297 -2.12 7.72 -9.19
N ASP A 298 -1.63 8.49 -10.16
CA ASP A 298 -1.84 9.94 -10.21
C ASP A 298 -3.32 10.28 -10.44
N LEU A 299 -4.01 9.53 -11.31
CA LEU A 299 -5.43 9.72 -11.59
C LEU A 299 -6.33 9.31 -10.42
N GLU A 300 -6.02 8.22 -9.72
CA GLU A 300 -6.70 7.82 -8.48
C GLU A 300 -6.51 8.87 -7.38
N SER A 301 -5.27 9.37 -7.23
CA SER A 301 -4.95 10.44 -6.28
C SER A 301 -5.66 11.76 -6.62
N LEU A 302 -5.82 12.06 -7.91
CA LEU A 302 -6.63 13.18 -8.38
C LEU A 302 -8.10 12.98 -8.01
N ALA A 303 -8.69 11.80 -8.20
CA ALA A 303 -10.07 11.54 -7.83
C ALA A 303 -10.33 11.81 -6.33
N TYR A 304 -9.44 11.34 -5.45
CA TYR A 304 -9.52 11.64 -4.02
C TYR A 304 -9.34 13.14 -3.71
N THR A 305 -8.47 13.82 -4.45
CA THR A 305 -8.26 15.27 -4.35
C THR A 305 -9.52 16.05 -4.73
N LEU A 306 -10.19 15.70 -5.83
CA LEU A 306 -11.42 16.36 -6.28
C LEU A 306 -12.57 16.15 -5.29
N VAL A 307 -12.77 14.92 -4.79
CA VAL A 307 -13.77 14.63 -3.75
C VAL A 307 -13.47 15.44 -2.49
N PHE A 308 -12.21 15.55 -2.09
CA PHE A 308 -11.82 16.37 -0.94
C PHE A 308 -12.16 17.85 -1.15
N LEU A 309 -11.89 18.43 -2.33
CA LEU A 309 -12.19 19.83 -2.62
C LEU A 309 -13.70 20.12 -2.59
N LEU A 310 -14.55 19.17 -3.01
CA LEU A 310 -16.00 19.28 -2.94
C LEU A 310 -16.56 19.12 -1.51
N ARG A 311 -16.00 18.18 -0.74
CA ARG A 311 -16.61 17.66 0.50
C ARG A 311 -15.94 18.17 1.76
N GLY A 312 -14.75 18.71 1.64
CA GLY A 312 -13.85 19.13 2.70
C GLY A 312 -13.25 18.02 3.55
N LYS A 313 -13.70 16.77 3.39
CA LYS A 313 -13.16 15.61 4.11
C LYS A 313 -13.27 14.31 3.31
N LEU A 314 -12.38 13.38 3.62
CA LEU A 314 -12.36 12.00 3.17
C LEU A 314 -12.62 11.04 4.34
N PRO A 315 -13.27 9.89 4.13
CA PRO A 315 -13.67 8.95 5.19
C PRO A 315 -12.52 8.31 5.98
N TRP A 316 -11.28 8.48 5.53
CA TRP A 316 -10.07 7.93 6.13
C TRP A 316 -9.18 9.00 6.80
N GLN A 317 -9.73 10.18 7.09
CA GLN A 317 -9.06 11.16 7.94
C GLN A 317 -9.23 10.83 9.43
N GLY A 318 -8.28 11.25 10.26
CA GLY A 318 -8.33 11.08 11.73
C GLY A 318 -7.49 9.92 12.29
N TYR A 319 -6.99 9.01 11.45
CA TYR A 319 -6.06 7.97 11.92
C TYR A 319 -4.69 8.55 12.34
N VAL A 320 -4.19 8.08 13.48
CA VAL A 320 -2.92 8.49 14.11
C VAL A 320 -2.06 7.26 14.46
N GLY A 321 -0.77 7.47 14.73
CA GLY A 321 0.17 6.40 15.11
C GLY A 321 0.88 5.72 13.94
N GLU A 322 1.77 4.77 14.26
CA GLU A 322 2.64 4.09 13.28
C GLU A 322 1.87 3.26 12.24
N ASN A 323 0.69 2.73 12.61
CA ASN A 323 -0.18 1.95 11.73
C ASN A 323 -1.15 2.80 10.89
N LYS A 324 -1.03 4.12 10.92
CA LYS A 324 -1.91 5.05 10.18
C LYS A 324 -2.03 4.69 8.69
N GLY A 325 -0.91 4.43 8.02
CA GLY A 325 -0.90 4.08 6.58
C GLY A 325 -1.72 2.82 6.30
N PHE A 326 -1.53 1.77 7.11
CA PHE A 326 -2.29 0.52 7.03
C PHE A 326 -3.80 0.75 7.21
N LEU A 327 -4.21 1.51 8.23
CA LEU A 327 -5.63 1.78 8.52
C LEU A 327 -6.28 2.60 7.40
N VAL A 328 -5.57 3.60 6.87
CA VAL A 328 -6.03 4.40 5.72
C VAL A 328 -6.19 3.53 4.48
N CYS A 329 -5.21 2.69 4.16
CA CYS A 329 -5.29 1.77 3.02
C CYS A 329 -6.50 0.83 3.15
N LYS A 330 -6.66 0.20 4.33
CA LYS A 330 -7.80 -0.68 4.63
C LYS A 330 -9.12 0.03 4.42
N LYS A 331 -9.24 1.27 4.90
CA LYS A 331 -10.46 2.08 4.77
C LYS A 331 -10.73 2.48 3.32
N LYS A 332 -9.71 2.83 2.54
CA LYS A 332 -9.82 3.11 1.10
C LYS A 332 -10.36 1.91 0.34
N MET A 333 -9.75 0.74 0.51
CA MET A 333 -10.17 -0.50 -0.16
C MET A 333 -11.57 -0.97 0.22
N ALA A 334 -12.03 -0.62 1.43
CA ALA A 334 -13.37 -0.93 1.91
C ALA A 334 -14.44 0.11 1.49
N THR A 335 -14.05 1.22 0.87
CA THR A 335 -14.96 2.30 0.46
C THR A 335 -15.12 2.27 -1.05
N SER A 336 -16.32 1.90 -1.53
CA SER A 336 -16.61 1.89 -2.97
C SER A 336 -16.77 3.31 -3.55
N PRO A 337 -16.69 3.49 -4.88
CA PRO A 337 -16.96 4.77 -5.51
C PRO A 337 -18.34 5.34 -5.16
N GLU A 338 -19.37 4.50 -5.10
CA GLU A 338 -20.74 4.90 -4.71
C GLU A 338 -20.77 5.43 -3.27
N MET A 339 -20.08 4.75 -2.35
CA MET A 339 -20.04 5.15 -0.94
C MET A 339 -19.24 6.43 -0.73
N LEU A 340 -18.15 6.62 -1.47
CA LEU A 340 -17.34 7.82 -1.39
C LEU A 340 -18.06 9.04 -2.00
N CYS A 341 -18.72 8.82 -3.14
CA CYS A 341 -19.35 9.87 -3.94
C CYS A 341 -20.87 9.98 -3.72
N CYS A 342 -21.43 9.41 -2.66
CA CYS A 342 -22.89 9.35 -2.44
C CYS A 342 -23.60 10.72 -2.40
N LEU A 343 -22.88 11.81 -2.10
CA LEU A 343 -23.39 13.18 -2.19
C LEU A 343 -22.53 14.06 -3.13
N CYS A 344 -21.79 13.45 -4.05
CA CYS A 344 -21.07 14.15 -5.11
C CYS A 344 -21.87 14.11 -6.41
N PRO A 345 -21.69 15.07 -7.32
CA PRO A 345 -22.27 15.00 -8.65
C PRO A 345 -21.80 13.74 -9.42
N PRO A 346 -22.65 13.15 -10.30
CA PRO A 346 -22.34 11.89 -11.00
C PRO A 346 -20.99 11.85 -11.74
N PRO A 347 -20.50 12.92 -12.40
CA PRO A 347 -19.19 12.94 -13.04
C PRO A 347 -18.03 12.49 -12.15
N PHE A 348 -18.04 12.86 -10.86
CA PHE A 348 -16.96 12.51 -9.93
C PHE A 348 -16.99 11.04 -9.54
N GLN A 349 -18.18 10.46 -9.39
CA GLN A 349 -18.32 9.02 -9.17
C GLN A 349 -17.84 8.22 -10.39
N HIS A 350 -18.27 8.61 -11.60
CA HIS A 350 -17.87 7.94 -12.83
C HIS A 350 -16.35 8.03 -13.07
N PHE A 351 -15.76 9.20 -12.83
CA PHE A 351 -14.30 9.36 -12.92
C PHE A 351 -13.57 8.43 -11.94
N LEU A 352 -14.00 8.40 -10.67
CA LEU A 352 -13.42 7.53 -9.65
C LEU A 352 -13.56 6.03 -10.00
N GLU A 353 -14.74 5.62 -10.47
CA GLU A 353 -14.99 4.24 -10.91
C GLU A 353 -14.07 3.86 -12.06
N MET A 354 -13.88 4.74 -13.06
CA MET A 354 -12.97 4.46 -14.17
C MET A 354 -11.51 4.31 -13.71
N VAL A 355 -10.99 5.23 -12.90
CA VAL A 355 -9.56 5.23 -12.53
C VAL A 355 -9.19 4.10 -11.56
N THR A 356 -10.09 3.73 -10.64
CA THR A 356 -9.86 2.62 -9.68
C THR A 356 -9.86 1.24 -10.34
N ASN A 357 -10.38 1.11 -11.56
CA ASN A 357 -10.41 -0.15 -12.32
C ASN A 357 -9.29 -0.26 -13.37
N MET A 358 -8.42 0.75 -13.50
CA MET A 358 -7.33 0.73 -14.48
C MET A 358 -6.23 -0.29 -14.11
N LYS A 359 -5.73 -1.01 -15.12
CA LYS A 359 -4.56 -1.90 -14.94
C LYS A 359 -3.27 -1.10 -14.82
N PHE A 360 -2.24 -1.73 -14.26
CA PHE A 360 -0.94 -1.09 -14.00
C PHE A 360 -0.29 -0.49 -15.26
N ASP A 361 -0.35 -1.20 -16.38
CA ASP A 361 0.25 -0.81 -17.66
C ASP A 361 -0.75 -0.23 -18.66
N GLU A 362 -2.00 -0.03 -18.26
CA GLU A 362 -3.05 0.53 -19.12
C GLU A 362 -2.69 1.97 -19.54
N GLU A 363 -2.92 2.29 -20.82
CA GLU A 363 -2.86 3.68 -21.31
C GLU A 363 -4.18 4.37 -20.97
N PRO A 364 -4.18 5.42 -20.10
CA PRO A 364 -5.42 6.10 -19.76
C PRO A 364 -6.02 6.80 -20.98
N ASN A 365 -7.33 6.67 -21.17
CA ASN A 365 -8.04 7.46 -22.17
C ASN A 365 -8.39 8.85 -21.60
N TYR A 366 -7.41 9.75 -21.54
CA TYR A 366 -7.57 11.10 -20.97
C TYR A 366 -8.74 11.87 -21.60
N SER A 367 -8.92 11.78 -22.92
CA SER A 367 -10.05 12.41 -23.62
C SER A 367 -11.41 11.95 -23.08
N LYS A 368 -11.56 10.65 -22.77
CA LYS A 368 -12.79 10.11 -22.19
C LYS A 368 -12.96 10.60 -20.75
N LEU A 369 -11.89 10.62 -19.97
CA LEU A 369 -11.92 11.12 -18.58
C LEU A 369 -12.32 12.60 -18.52
N ILE A 370 -11.81 13.43 -19.43
CA ILE A 370 -12.18 14.84 -19.56
C ILE A 370 -13.66 14.98 -19.92
N SER A 371 -14.15 14.22 -20.91
CA SER A 371 -15.54 14.33 -21.41
C SER A 371 -16.62 14.07 -20.36
N ILE A 372 -16.27 13.41 -19.25
CA ILE A 372 -17.20 13.15 -18.14
C ILE A 372 -17.65 14.46 -17.47
N PHE A 373 -16.84 15.52 -17.55
CA PHE A 373 -17.08 16.80 -16.91
C PHE A 373 -17.64 17.88 -17.84
N ASP A 374 -17.86 17.59 -19.13
CA ASP A 374 -18.27 18.60 -20.13
C ASP A 374 -19.53 19.39 -19.72
N ASN A 375 -20.51 18.69 -19.11
CA ASN A 375 -21.75 19.32 -18.66
C ASN A 375 -21.60 20.10 -17.35
N SER A 376 -20.52 19.88 -16.58
CA SER A 376 -20.29 20.51 -15.27
C SER A 376 -19.40 21.76 -15.34
N ILE A 377 -18.60 21.95 -16.39
CA ILE A 377 -17.67 23.10 -16.51
C ILE A 377 -18.34 24.41 -16.98
N GLY A 378 -19.61 24.36 -17.39
CA GLY A 378 -20.35 25.50 -17.90
C GLY A 378 -20.01 25.86 -19.36
N ALA A 379 -21.02 26.31 -20.11
CA ALA A 379 -20.92 26.52 -21.56
C ALA A 379 -20.05 27.72 -21.96
N ASN A 380 -20.04 28.78 -21.14
CA ASN A 380 -19.29 30.00 -21.45
C ASN A 380 -17.86 29.93 -20.89
N VAL A 381 -16.88 29.73 -21.79
CA VAL A 381 -15.46 29.59 -21.46
C VAL A 381 -14.91 30.80 -20.70
N LEU A 382 -15.33 32.02 -21.05
CA LEU A 382 -14.85 33.26 -20.42
C LEU A 382 -15.29 33.41 -18.96
N LEU A 383 -16.44 32.80 -18.62
CA LEU A 383 -17.00 32.83 -17.27
C LEU A 383 -16.49 31.67 -16.40
N ARG A 384 -15.70 30.75 -16.95
CA ARG A 384 -15.14 29.65 -16.15
C ARG A 384 -14.21 30.21 -15.08
N PRO A 385 -14.23 29.62 -13.87
CA PRO A 385 -13.36 30.05 -12.80
C PRO A 385 -11.89 29.62 -13.02
N ILE A 386 -11.66 28.59 -13.85
CA ILE A 386 -10.35 28.09 -14.27
C ILE A 386 -10.34 27.99 -15.80
N LEU A 387 -9.21 28.33 -16.42
CA LEU A 387 -8.98 28.12 -17.85
C LEU A 387 -8.77 26.63 -18.12
N THR A 388 -9.50 26.09 -19.09
CA THR A 388 -9.46 24.67 -19.47
C THR A 388 -8.82 24.49 -20.85
N ASP A 389 -7.79 25.30 -21.16
CA ASP A 389 -7.15 25.37 -22.47
C ASP A 389 -6.41 24.06 -22.82
N GLY A 390 -5.93 23.34 -21.80
CA GLY A 390 -5.28 22.04 -21.95
C GLY A 390 -6.18 21.05 -22.65
N ALA A 391 -7.46 21.00 -22.26
CA ALA A 391 -8.45 20.10 -22.83
C ALA A 391 -8.77 20.41 -24.30
N ILE A 392 -8.77 21.68 -24.70
CA ILE A 392 -9.02 22.11 -26.09
C ILE A 392 -7.93 21.53 -27.01
N LYS A 393 -6.68 21.51 -26.57
CA LYS A 393 -5.58 20.86 -27.31
C LYS A 393 -5.74 19.33 -27.32
N VAL A 394 -6.07 18.69 -26.21
CA VAL A 394 -6.26 17.21 -26.16
C VAL A 394 -7.32 16.74 -27.16
N VAL A 395 -8.46 17.44 -27.27
CA VAL A 395 -9.51 17.13 -28.25
C VAL A 395 -9.03 17.32 -29.68
N TYR A 396 -8.25 18.38 -29.97
CA TYR A 396 -7.74 18.66 -31.31
C TYR A 396 -6.73 17.60 -31.79
N TRP A 397 -5.85 17.14 -30.90
CA TRP A 397 -4.84 16.12 -31.22
C TRP A 397 -5.43 14.71 -31.30
N ALA A 398 -6.47 14.41 -30.50
CA ALA A 398 -7.26 13.18 -30.64
C ALA A 398 -8.08 13.16 -31.95
N GLY A 399 -8.54 14.32 -32.42
CA GLY A 399 -9.20 14.48 -33.72
C GLY A 399 -8.28 14.18 -34.91
N GLN A 400 -7.00 14.55 -34.85
CA GLN A 400 -6.02 14.28 -35.92
C GLN A 400 -5.63 12.80 -36.05
N LYS A 401 -5.67 12.01 -34.97
CA LYS A 401 -5.41 10.56 -35.03
C LYS A 401 -6.61 9.74 -35.53
N ARG A 402 -7.79 10.33 -35.71
CA ARG A 402 -9.00 9.69 -36.26
C ARG A 402 -9.19 9.91 -37.77
N GLY A 403 -8.09 9.92 -38.52
CA GLY A 403 -8.10 9.78 -39.98
C GLY A 403 -8.16 8.32 -40.43
N ARG A 404 -9.16 7.53 -40.00
CA ARG A 404 -9.72 6.35 -40.72
C ARG A 404 -10.86 5.67 -39.96
N SER A 405 -11.98 5.56 -40.67
CA SER A 405 -13.18 4.72 -40.47
C SER A 405 -14.19 5.10 -39.38
N LEU A 406 -15.19 5.88 -39.79
CA LEU A 406 -16.55 5.82 -39.26
C LEU A 406 -17.24 4.59 -39.87
N VAL A 407 -17.45 3.54 -39.08
CA VAL A 407 -18.47 2.52 -39.36
C VAL A 407 -19.07 2.02 -38.04
N GLY A 408 -20.38 2.17 -37.91
CA GLY A 408 -21.24 1.29 -37.11
C GLY A 408 -21.36 1.59 -35.61
N LEU A 409 -22.28 2.48 -35.25
CA LEU A 409 -22.99 2.39 -33.98
C LEU A 409 -23.86 1.12 -34.00
N GLY A 410 -23.31 0.03 -33.49
CA GLY A 410 -24.06 -1.16 -33.11
C GLY A 410 -24.29 -1.14 -31.61
N ASP A 411 -25.48 -0.71 -31.21
CA ASP A 411 -26.03 -0.93 -29.87
C ASP A 411 -26.17 -2.44 -29.64
N GLY A 412 -25.42 -2.96 -28.68
CA GLY A 412 -25.33 -4.40 -28.40
C GLY A 412 -24.59 -4.70 -27.10
N GLY A 413 -24.55 -3.73 -26.17
CA GLY A 413 -24.05 -3.99 -24.83
C GLY A 413 -25.06 -4.86 -24.08
N GLN A 414 -24.76 -6.15 -23.91
CA GLN A 414 -25.51 -6.97 -22.96
C GLN A 414 -25.65 -6.22 -21.63
N PRO A 415 -26.81 -6.27 -20.96
CA PRO A 415 -26.97 -5.63 -19.68
C PRO A 415 -25.93 -6.21 -18.73
N LYS A 416 -24.91 -5.41 -18.37
CA LYS A 416 -23.99 -5.75 -17.29
C LYS A 416 -24.87 -6.05 -16.09
N LYS A 417 -24.84 -7.30 -15.64
CA LYS A 417 -25.65 -7.77 -14.50
C LYS A 417 -25.49 -6.76 -13.37
N LYS A 418 -26.60 -6.19 -12.88
CA LYS A 418 -26.60 -5.37 -11.67
C LYS A 418 -25.94 -6.17 -10.55
N ILE A 419 -24.74 -5.75 -10.16
CA ILE A 419 -23.97 -6.40 -9.11
C ILE A 419 -24.60 -6.03 -7.77
N ARG A 420 -25.14 -7.04 -7.09
CA ARG A 420 -25.57 -6.94 -5.70
C ARG A 420 -24.31 -6.84 -4.85
N LEU A 421 -24.17 -5.76 -4.04
CA LEU A 421 -23.12 -5.66 -3.03
C LEU A 421 -23.17 -6.91 -2.14
N GLY A 422 -22.20 -7.81 -2.32
CA GLY A 422 -22.06 -9.00 -1.49
C GLY A 422 -21.25 -8.66 -0.24
N THR A 423 -21.67 -9.21 0.90
CA THR A 423 -20.91 -9.25 2.14
C THR A 423 -19.52 -9.88 1.90
N PRO A 424 -18.44 -9.43 2.57
CA PRO A 424 -17.12 -10.04 2.43
C PRO A 424 -17.20 -11.54 2.76
N ALA A 425 -17.00 -12.40 1.77
CA ALA A 425 -16.98 -13.84 1.95
C ALA A 425 -15.53 -14.32 2.09
N THR A 426 -15.26 -15.18 3.06
CA THR A 426 -13.98 -15.91 3.16
C THR A 426 -13.93 -16.96 2.06
N GLN A 427 -12.95 -16.87 1.17
CA GLN A 427 -12.72 -17.83 0.10
C GLN A 427 -11.45 -18.61 0.34
N TRP A 428 -11.49 -19.91 0.09
CA TRP A 428 -10.34 -20.79 -0.05
C TRP A 428 -9.59 -20.43 -1.30
N ILE A 429 -8.28 -20.27 -1.18
CA ILE A 429 -7.36 -20.33 -2.31
C ILE A 429 -6.66 -21.67 -2.24
N SER A 430 -6.59 -22.38 -3.36
CA SER A 430 -5.84 -23.63 -3.47
C SER A 430 -4.86 -23.49 -4.62
N VAL A 431 -3.60 -23.84 -4.35
CA VAL A 431 -2.51 -23.73 -5.32
C VAL A 431 -2.15 -25.14 -5.77
N TYR A 432 -2.19 -25.40 -7.07
CA TYR A 432 -1.88 -26.71 -7.63
C TYR A 432 -0.61 -26.64 -8.47
N ASN A 433 0.27 -27.61 -8.31
CA ASN A 433 1.49 -27.74 -9.10
C ASN A 433 1.47 -29.08 -9.84
N CYS A 434 1.74 -29.07 -11.14
CA CYS A 434 1.92 -30.33 -11.87
C CYS A 434 3.22 -31.04 -11.41
N ARG A 435 3.14 -32.33 -11.05
CA ARG A 435 4.26 -33.16 -10.59
C ARG A 435 4.08 -34.60 -11.10
N ASN A 436 5.15 -35.41 -11.07
CA ASN A 436 5.08 -36.83 -11.43
C ASN A 436 4.14 -37.59 -10.48
N SER A 437 3.40 -38.58 -11.01
CA SER A 437 2.46 -39.41 -10.24
C SER A 437 3.12 -40.03 -9.00
N MET A 438 2.43 -39.96 -7.85
CA MET A 438 2.91 -40.46 -6.56
C MET A 438 1.73 -40.88 -5.67
N LYS A 439 1.97 -41.79 -4.71
CA LYS A 439 0.97 -42.15 -3.70
C LYS A 439 0.73 -40.94 -2.77
N GLN A 440 -0.51 -40.48 -2.69
CA GLN A 440 -0.94 -39.36 -1.85
C GLN A 440 -2.19 -39.73 -1.04
N ARG A 441 -2.33 -39.14 0.14
CA ARG A 441 -3.52 -39.22 1.00
C ARG A 441 -3.79 -37.87 1.62
N TYR A 442 -5.05 -37.45 1.62
CA TYR A 442 -5.47 -36.23 2.28
C TYR A 442 -6.63 -36.46 3.24
N HIS A 443 -6.65 -35.69 4.31
CA HIS A 443 -7.74 -35.64 5.28
C HIS A 443 -8.07 -34.17 5.56
N TYR A 444 -9.36 -33.84 5.65
CA TYR A 444 -9.84 -32.49 5.94
C TYR A 444 -10.97 -32.57 6.97
N ASN A 445 -11.29 -31.43 7.61
CA ASN A 445 -12.21 -31.39 8.75
C ASN A 445 -11.78 -32.32 9.90
N VAL A 446 -10.46 -32.46 10.09
CA VAL A 446 -9.88 -33.27 11.15
C VAL A 446 -9.85 -32.44 12.44
N GLY A 447 -10.44 -32.98 13.51
CA GLY A 447 -10.31 -32.40 14.85
C GLY A 447 -9.11 -32.98 15.59
N ASP A 448 -8.65 -32.28 16.63
CA ASP A 448 -7.44 -32.60 17.42
C ASP A 448 -7.35 -34.08 17.84
N SER A 449 -8.46 -34.67 18.31
CA SER A 449 -8.51 -36.06 18.80
C SER A 449 -8.25 -37.13 17.73
N ARG A 450 -8.47 -36.80 16.44
CA ARG A 450 -8.29 -37.74 15.32
C ARG A 450 -7.00 -37.52 14.55
N LEU A 451 -6.30 -36.41 14.81
CA LEU A 451 -5.10 -36.05 14.05
C LEU A 451 -4.04 -37.15 14.10
N GLY A 452 -3.72 -37.67 15.29
CA GLY A 452 -2.72 -38.73 15.44
C GLY A 452 -3.06 -40.00 14.67
N GLN A 453 -4.31 -40.48 14.76
CA GLN A 453 -4.76 -41.68 14.05
C GLN A 453 -4.56 -41.59 12.52
N HIS A 454 -4.82 -40.41 11.93
CA HIS A 454 -4.61 -40.19 10.51
C HIS A 454 -3.13 -40.17 10.12
N VAL A 455 -2.28 -39.56 10.95
CA VAL A 455 -0.84 -39.48 10.71
C VAL A 455 -0.18 -40.85 10.87
N ASP A 456 -0.52 -41.60 11.92
CA ASP A 456 0.02 -42.94 12.19
C ASP A 456 -0.31 -43.91 11.05
N LYS A 457 -1.58 -43.92 10.60
CA LYS A 457 -2.00 -44.72 9.44
C LYS A 457 -1.30 -44.30 8.15
N GLY A 458 -1.04 -43.00 7.96
CA GLY A 458 -0.26 -42.50 6.82
C GLY A 458 1.19 -43.01 6.86
N ARG A 459 1.79 -43.03 8.06
CA ARG A 459 3.17 -43.49 8.28
C ARG A 459 3.34 -44.99 8.06
N GLU A 460 2.39 -45.81 8.51
CA GLU A 460 2.31 -47.25 8.21
C GLU A 460 2.30 -47.51 6.69
N ASP A 461 1.67 -46.61 5.95
CA ASP A 461 1.56 -46.63 4.49
C ASP A 461 2.78 -46.07 3.74
N GLY A 462 3.84 -45.67 4.46
CA GLY A 462 5.05 -45.07 3.90
C GLY A 462 4.89 -43.61 3.44
N LEU A 463 3.87 -42.90 3.96
CA LEU A 463 3.59 -41.51 3.61
C LEU A 463 4.10 -40.55 4.70
N PHE A 464 4.60 -39.39 4.28
CA PHE A 464 4.96 -38.30 5.19
C PHE A 464 4.07 -37.09 4.95
N ILE A 465 3.80 -36.31 6.00
CA ILE A 465 3.08 -35.05 5.89
C ILE A 465 3.89 -34.08 5.03
N SER A 466 3.30 -33.62 3.94
CA SER A 466 3.90 -32.63 3.03
C SER A 466 3.32 -31.24 3.21
N CYS A 467 2.03 -31.15 3.54
CA CYS A 467 1.34 -29.88 3.75
C CYS A 467 0.29 -29.99 4.85
N ILE A 468 0.22 -28.98 5.70
CA ILE A 468 -0.87 -28.79 6.66
C ILE A 468 -1.48 -27.41 6.51
N SER A 469 -2.79 -27.33 6.74
CA SER A 469 -3.50 -26.07 6.84
C SER A 469 -4.64 -26.17 7.84
N SER A 470 -5.13 -25.03 8.30
CA SER A 470 -6.18 -24.95 9.30
C SER A 470 -7.22 -23.90 8.95
N SER A 471 -8.47 -24.18 9.34
CA SER A 471 -9.58 -23.21 9.30
C SER A 471 -10.60 -23.59 10.35
N ALA A 472 -11.15 -22.61 11.08
CA ALA A 472 -12.16 -22.82 12.13
C ALA A 472 -11.79 -23.92 13.16
N ASN A 473 -10.50 -24.00 13.56
CA ASN A 473 -9.96 -25.03 14.46
C ASN A 473 -10.06 -26.47 13.93
N LEU A 474 -10.21 -26.64 12.62
CA LEU A 474 -10.13 -27.92 11.92
C LEU A 474 -8.88 -27.96 11.04
N TRP A 475 -8.30 -29.15 10.93
CA TRP A 475 -7.09 -29.40 10.18
C TRP A 475 -7.40 -30.01 8.80
N ALA A 476 -6.60 -29.59 7.82
CA ALA A 476 -6.39 -30.26 6.56
C ALA A 476 -4.94 -30.75 6.53
N VAL A 477 -4.74 -32.05 6.28
CA VAL A 477 -3.44 -32.72 6.29
C VAL A 477 -3.30 -33.46 4.97
N VAL A 478 -2.20 -33.19 4.26
CA VAL A 478 -1.81 -33.87 3.03
C VAL A 478 -0.52 -34.64 3.30
N MET A 479 -0.50 -35.91 2.91
CA MET A 479 0.63 -36.82 3.07
C MET A 479 0.95 -37.48 1.74
N ASP A 480 2.23 -37.60 1.39
CA ASP A 480 2.66 -38.22 0.14
C ASP A 480 3.99 -38.97 0.26
N ALA A 481 4.25 -39.86 -0.70
CA ALA A 481 5.40 -40.76 -0.70
C ALA A 481 6.69 -40.15 -1.30
N GLY A 482 6.62 -38.98 -1.93
CA GLY A 482 7.75 -38.39 -2.67
C GLY A 482 8.24 -37.07 -2.08
N THR A 483 8.02 -36.88 -0.78
CA THR A 483 8.61 -35.77 0.00
C THR A 483 10.15 -35.84 0.06
N GLY A 484 10.72 -37.04 -0.07
CA GLY A 484 12.15 -37.28 0.18
C GLY A 484 12.54 -37.26 1.66
N PHE A 485 11.56 -37.20 2.59
CA PHE A 485 11.83 -37.20 4.02
C PHE A 485 12.21 -38.59 4.52
N SER A 486 13.11 -38.66 5.51
CA SER A 486 13.55 -39.93 6.11
C SER A 486 12.98 -40.17 7.52
N ALA A 487 12.59 -39.11 8.22
CA ALA A 487 11.90 -39.17 9.50
C ALA A 487 11.08 -37.90 9.70
N GLN A 488 10.03 -37.98 10.51
CA GLN A 488 9.15 -36.85 10.79
C GLN A 488 8.65 -36.90 12.24
N VAL A 489 8.53 -35.72 12.83
CA VAL A 489 7.91 -35.47 14.14
C VAL A 489 6.92 -34.32 13.99
N TYR A 490 5.89 -34.29 14.83
CA TYR A 490 4.94 -33.20 14.85
C TYR A 490 4.50 -32.89 16.29
N GLU A 491 4.06 -31.67 16.52
CA GLU A 491 3.54 -31.20 17.81
C GLU A 491 2.26 -30.40 17.59
N LEU A 492 1.19 -30.82 18.26
CA LEU A 492 -0.06 -30.06 18.35
C LEU A 492 -0.03 -29.26 19.66
N SER A 493 0.28 -27.97 19.56
CA SER A 493 0.44 -27.09 20.72
C SER A 493 -0.68 -26.06 20.83
N ARG A 494 -1.05 -25.71 22.06
CA ARG A 494 -1.91 -24.55 22.35
C ARG A 494 -1.18 -23.21 22.21
N ILE A 495 0.14 -23.26 22.10
CA ILE A 495 1.00 -22.08 21.93
C ILE A 495 1.36 -21.97 20.45
N PHE A 496 1.21 -20.77 19.89
CA PHE A 496 1.60 -20.51 18.51
C PHE A 496 3.12 -20.62 18.34
N LEU A 497 3.58 -21.64 17.62
CA LEU A 497 4.99 -22.00 17.41
C LEU A 497 5.79 -22.19 18.72
N PRO A 498 5.67 -23.37 19.38
CA PRO A 498 6.29 -23.63 20.68
C PRO A 498 7.82 -23.63 20.61
N LYS A 499 8.44 -22.57 21.15
CA LYS A 499 9.88 -22.31 21.02
C LYS A 499 10.76 -23.43 21.56
N GLU A 500 10.49 -23.92 22.77
CA GLU A 500 11.34 -24.91 23.44
C GLU A 500 11.37 -26.23 22.67
N TRP A 501 10.19 -26.71 22.25
CA TRP A 501 10.08 -27.92 21.45
C TRP A 501 10.78 -27.79 20.09
N ILE A 502 10.59 -26.66 19.39
CA ILE A 502 11.26 -26.42 18.10
C ILE A 502 12.78 -26.44 18.26
N MET A 503 13.31 -25.81 19.31
CA MET A 503 14.75 -25.79 19.59
C MET A 503 15.29 -27.20 19.87
N GLU A 504 14.59 -27.99 20.67
CA GLU A 504 14.96 -29.38 20.95
C GLU A 504 15.00 -30.23 19.66
N GLN A 505 14.03 -30.03 18.75
CA GLN A 505 14.00 -30.76 17.49
C GLN A 505 15.09 -30.29 16.51
N TRP A 506 15.43 -29.00 16.49
CA TRP A 506 16.59 -28.50 15.74
C TRP A 506 17.90 -29.14 16.21
N ASP A 507 18.10 -29.30 17.53
CA ASP A 507 19.28 -29.98 18.08
C ASP A 507 19.37 -31.46 17.65
N LYS A 508 18.23 -32.06 17.32
CA LYS A 508 18.11 -33.42 16.78
C LYS A 508 18.18 -33.49 15.24
N ASN A 509 18.51 -32.38 14.57
CA ASN A 509 18.57 -32.21 13.12
C ASN A 509 17.23 -32.38 12.39
N PHE A 510 16.10 -32.14 13.05
CA PHE A 510 14.82 -31.98 12.36
C PHE A 510 14.66 -30.51 11.93
N TYR A 511 14.07 -30.26 10.77
CA TYR A 511 13.76 -28.91 10.30
C TYR A 511 12.27 -28.74 10.09
N ILE A 512 11.72 -27.57 10.37
CA ILE A 512 10.32 -27.26 10.12
C ILE A 512 10.05 -27.37 8.61
N THR A 513 9.11 -28.23 8.25
CA THR A 513 8.69 -28.49 6.87
C THR A 513 7.28 -28.02 6.59
N SER A 514 6.40 -27.99 7.61
CA SER A 514 5.04 -27.47 7.46
C SER A 514 4.50 -26.93 8.78
N ILE A 515 3.77 -25.82 8.73
CA ILE A 515 3.15 -25.18 9.89
C ILE A 515 1.74 -24.71 9.57
N ALA A 516 0.83 -24.88 10.52
CA ALA A 516 -0.54 -24.36 10.44
C ALA A 516 -0.97 -23.82 11.81
N GLY A 517 -1.52 -22.62 11.84
CA GLY A 517 -2.06 -21.99 13.04
C GLY A 517 -3.58 -21.82 12.98
N THR A 518 -4.24 -21.92 14.13
CA THR A 518 -5.70 -21.80 14.22
C THR A 518 -6.10 -20.44 14.79
N THR A 519 -7.38 -20.09 14.68
CA THR A 519 -7.90 -18.80 15.15
C THR A 519 -7.88 -18.66 16.68
N ASN A 520 -7.89 -19.78 17.41
CA ASN A 520 -7.77 -19.81 18.87
C ASN A 520 -6.32 -19.73 19.39
N GLY A 521 -5.33 -19.60 18.51
CA GLY A 521 -3.92 -19.49 18.88
C GLY A 521 -3.14 -20.80 18.94
N SER A 522 -3.80 -21.95 18.79
CA SER A 522 -3.11 -23.24 18.67
C SER A 522 -2.33 -23.33 17.36
N SER A 523 -1.36 -24.24 17.30
CA SER A 523 -0.65 -24.57 16.07
C SER A 523 -0.24 -26.02 16.00
N LEU A 524 -0.16 -26.51 14.77
CA LEU A 524 0.46 -27.76 14.41
C LEU A 524 1.78 -27.44 13.73
N VAL A 525 2.88 -27.98 14.27
CA VAL A 525 4.22 -27.85 13.70
C VAL A 525 4.72 -29.22 13.30
N VAL A 526 5.15 -29.35 12.05
CA VAL A 526 5.72 -30.59 11.51
C VAL A 526 7.19 -30.33 11.16
N MET A 527 8.06 -31.20 11.66
CA MET A 527 9.50 -31.14 11.39
C MET A 527 10.00 -32.46 10.83
N SER A 528 10.83 -32.41 9.78
CA SER A 528 11.32 -33.60 9.07
C SER A 528 12.84 -33.65 8.97
N LYS A 529 13.38 -34.86 8.81
CA LYS A 529 14.75 -35.17 8.35
C LYS A 529 14.74 -35.52 6.86
N GLY A 530 15.91 -35.46 6.22
CA GLY A 530 16.05 -35.69 4.78
C GLY A 530 15.75 -34.45 3.93
N THR A 531 15.61 -33.27 4.56
CA THR A 531 15.50 -32.00 3.85
C THR A 531 16.86 -31.57 3.32
N ALA A 532 16.89 -30.72 2.29
CA ALA A 532 18.11 -30.07 1.84
C ALA A 532 18.55 -28.90 2.75
N TYR A 533 17.79 -28.60 3.82
CA TYR A 533 18.01 -27.42 4.63
C TYR A 533 19.24 -27.55 5.52
N THR A 534 19.98 -26.45 5.67
CA THR A 534 21.23 -26.42 6.46
C THR A 534 21.14 -25.53 7.69
N GLN A 535 20.31 -24.49 7.64
CA GLN A 535 20.04 -23.58 8.76
C GLN A 535 18.60 -23.09 8.64
N GLN A 536 17.94 -22.84 9.77
CA GLN A 536 16.57 -22.34 9.80
C GLN A 536 16.41 -21.25 10.86
N SER A 537 15.51 -20.31 10.58
CA SER A 537 15.09 -19.26 11.50
C SER A 537 13.60 -19.03 11.32
N TYR A 538 12.87 -18.78 12.41
CA TYR A 538 11.47 -18.38 12.33
C TYR A 538 11.22 -17.06 13.07
N LYS A 539 10.10 -16.43 12.75
CA LYS A 539 9.63 -15.21 13.42
C LYS A 539 8.11 -15.25 13.59
N VAL A 540 7.66 -14.89 14.79
CA VAL A 540 6.26 -14.58 15.10
C VAL A 540 6.11 -13.06 15.22
N SER A 541 5.07 -12.48 14.62
CA SER A 541 4.85 -11.04 14.65
C SER A 541 3.38 -10.67 14.46
N ASP A 542 2.91 -9.59 15.10
CA ASP A 542 1.53 -9.09 14.93
C ASP A 542 1.30 -8.36 13.59
N VAL A 543 2.39 -7.98 12.90
CA VAL A 543 2.38 -7.34 11.58
C VAL A 543 3.22 -8.19 10.63
N PHE A 544 2.88 -8.21 9.34
CA PHE A 544 3.65 -8.95 8.35
C PHE A 544 5.13 -8.48 8.36
N PRO A 545 6.09 -9.36 8.69
CA PRO A 545 7.44 -8.93 9.06
C PRO A 545 8.37 -8.75 7.85
N PHE A 546 7.96 -7.98 6.83
CA PHE A 546 8.69 -7.83 5.57
C PHE A 546 10.14 -7.36 5.74
N LYS A 547 10.41 -6.38 6.62
CA LYS A 547 11.78 -5.90 6.89
C LYS A 547 12.71 -7.02 7.37
N TRP A 548 12.20 -7.95 8.19
CA TRP A 548 12.95 -9.10 8.66
C TRP A 548 13.18 -10.13 7.54
N ILE A 549 12.14 -10.40 6.73
CA ILE A 549 12.24 -11.27 5.56
C ILE A 549 13.29 -10.74 4.58
N ASN A 550 13.24 -9.44 4.25
CA ASN A 550 14.18 -8.79 3.34
C ASN A 550 15.62 -8.84 3.87
N LYS A 551 15.83 -8.64 5.18
CA LYS A 551 17.14 -8.85 5.82
C LYS A 551 17.62 -10.30 5.65
N LYS A 552 16.73 -11.28 5.87
CA LYS A 552 17.05 -12.70 5.77
C LYS A 552 17.32 -13.17 4.35
N TRP A 553 16.64 -12.62 3.34
CA TRP A 553 16.95 -12.85 1.93
C TRP A 553 18.40 -12.43 1.61
N LYS A 554 18.85 -11.27 2.09
CA LYS A 554 20.25 -10.82 1.94
C LYS A 554 21.26 -11.72 2.66
N GLU A 555 20.82 -12.40 3.72
CA GLU A 555 21.61 -13.42 4.43
C GLU A 555 21.55 -14.81 3.78
N GLY A 556 20.91 -14.96 2.61
CA GLY A 556 20.83 -16.23 1.87
C GLY A 556 19.78 -17.23 2.40
N PHE A 557 18.85 -16.79 3.24
CA PHE A 557 17.69 -17.59 3.63
C PHE A 557 16.54 -17.38 2.65
N SER A 558 15.70 -18.39 2.47
CA SER A 558 14.46 -18.30 1.69
C SER A 558 13.27 -18.66 2.58
N VAL A 559 12.12 -18.01 2.43
CA VAL A 559 10.88 -18.41 3.09
C VAL A 559 10.48 -19.80 2.57
N THR A 560 10.29 -20.74 3.49
CA THR A 560 9.92 -22.13 3.17
C THR A 560 8.57 -22.52 3.73
N SER A 561 8.07 -21.81 4.74
CA SER A 561 6.71 -22.02 5.24
C SER A 561 6.19 -20.76 5.91
N MET A 562 4.89 -20.56 5.84
CA MET A 562 4.22 -19.37 6.35
C MET A 562 2.84 -19.75 6.86
N THR A 563 2.44 -19.18 7.99
CA THR A 563 1.10 -19.41 8.56
C THR A 563 0.64 -18.22 9.40
N THR A 564 -0.59 -18.28 9.89
CA THR A 564 -1.14 -17.32 10.85
C THR A 564 -1.87 -18.03 11.97
N ALA A 565 -1.93 -17.40 13.14
CA ALA A 565 -2.81 -17.78 14.23
C ALA A 565 -3.50 -16.54 14.77
N GLY A 566 -4.81 -16.43 14.55
CA GLY A 566 -5.54 -15.18 14.78
C GLY A 566 -4.98 -14.04 13.91
N SER A 567 -4.45 -12.99 14.53
CA SER A 567 -3.79 -11.86 13.86
C SER A 567 -2.27 -12.00 13.71
N LYS A 568 -1.67 -13.03 14.33
CA LYS A 568 -0.21 -13.21 14.33
C LYS A 568 0.26 -13.95 13.09
N TRP A 569 1.36 -13.49 12.53
CA TRP A 569 2.10 -14.12 11.44
C TRP A 569 3.20 -15.01 11.99
N GLY A 570 3.35 -16.20 11.41
CA GLY A 570 4.49 -17.11 11.62
C GLY A 570 5.21 -17.33 10.31
N ILE A 571 6.48 -16.90 10.22
CA ILE A 571 7.31 -17.06 9.02
C ILE A 571 8.49 -17.96 9.35
N VAL A 572 8.72 -18.98 8.53
CA VAL A 572 9.89 -19.86 8.62
C VAL A 572 10.75 -19.67 7.38
N MET A 573 12.05 -19.42 7.59
CA MET A 573 13.02 -19.26 6.53
C MET A 573 14.19 -20.22 6.70
N SER A 574 14.62 -20.84 5.60
CA SER A 574 15.65 -21.88 5.60
C SER A 574 16.74 -21.59 4.56
N ARG A 575 17.99 -21.96 4.86
CA ARG A 575 19.10 -21.95 3.90
C ARG A 575 19.09 -23.23 3.08
N ASN A 576 19.57 -23.13 1.83
CA ASN A 576 19.59 -24.22 0.85
C ASN A 576 18.20 -24.77 0.49
N ALA A 577 17.18 -23.90 0.47
CA ALA A 577 15.81 -24.27 0.16
C ALA A 577 15.50 -24.51 -1.33
N GLY A 578 16.45 -24.21 -2.23
CA GLY A 578 16.23 -24.40 -3.67
C GLY A 578 15.59 -23.23 -4.41
N TYR A 579 15.44 -22.06 -3.76
CA TYR A 579 14.89 -20.85 -4.35
C TYR A 579 16.00 -19.79 -4.52
N PRO A 580 16.46 -19.48 -5.75
CA PRO A 580 17.46 -18.44 -5.97
C PRO A 580 16.88 -17.04 -5.79
N ASN A 581 15.63 -16.80 -6.19
CA ASN A 581 14.95 -15.52 -6.00
C ASN A 581 13.56 -15.73 -5.41
N GLN A 582 13.17 -14.82 -4.50
CA GLN A 582 11.83 -14.76 -3.92
C GLN A 582 11.31 -13.33 -3.89
N VAL A 583 9.99 -13.20 -4.03
CA VAL A 583 9.24 -11.95 -3.92
C VAL A 583 7.99 -12.18 -3.08
N VAL A 584 7.36 -11.09 -2.66
CA VAL A 584 6.10 -11.14 -1.91
C VAL A 584 5.01 -10.35 -2.64
N GLU A 585 3.80 -10.88 -2.64
CA GLU A 585 2.57 -10.11 -2.87
C GLU A 585 1.79 -10.00 -1.55
N LEU A 586 1.61 -8.78 -1.05
CA LEU A 586 0.87 -8.48 0.19
C LEU A 586 -0.31 -7.56 -0.13
N ASP A 587 -1.52 -7.97 0.22
CA ASP A 587 -2.74 -7.21 -0.10
C ASP A 587 -3.83 -7.47 0.97
N PHE A 588 -4.85 -6.63 1.05
CA PHE A 588 -6.05 -6.89 1.87
C PHE A 588 -7.01 -7.89 1.20
N LEU A 589 -6.81 -8.14 -0.10
CA LEU A 589 -7.59 -8.99 -0.98
C LEU A 589 -6.67 -9.95 -1.77
N TYR A 590 -7.22 -10.73 -2.69
CA TYR A 590 -6.44 -11.57 -3.58
C TYR A 590 -5.70 -10.74 -4.66
N PRO A 591 -4.36 -10.67 -4.68
CA PRO A 591 -3.60 -9.78 -5.56
C PRO A 591 -3.40 -10.38 -6.97
N SER A 592 -4.50 -10.54 -7.73
CA SER A 592 -4.49 -11.25 -9.01
C SER A 592 -3.52 -10.64 -10.05
N GLU A 593 -3.49 -9.30 -10.17
CA GLU A 593 -2.60 -8.62 -11.11
C GLU A 593 -1.12 -8.91 -10.80
N GLY A 594 -0.73 -8.78 -9.53
CA GLY A 594 0.64 -9.05 -9.10
C GLY A 594 1.03 -10.51 -9.37
N ILE A 595 0.20 -11.46 -8.96
CA ILE A 595 0.45 -12.90 -9.16
C ILE A 595 0.64 -13.21 -10.66
N HIS A 596 -0.23 -12.73 -11.54
CA HIS A 596 -0.11 -13.00 -12.98
C HIS A 596 1.18 -12.42 -13.58
N ARG A 597 1.53 -11.17 -13.23
CA ARG A 597 2.80 -10.56 -13.69
C ARG A 597 4.02 -11.32 -13.19
N ARG A 598 3.98 -11.86 -11.97
CA ARG A 598 5.07 -12.70 -11.45
C ARG A 598 5.13 -14.04 -12.17
N TRP A 599 3.99 -14.65 -12.51
CA TRP A 599 3.93 -15.90 -13.29
C TRP A 599 4.52 -15.76 -14.69
N GLU A 600 4.21 -14.66 -15.39
CA GLU A 600 4.80 -14.29 -16.69
C GLU A 600 6.33 -14.17 -16.61
N ASN A 601 6.85 -13.77 -15.44
CA ASN A 601 8.28 -13.65 -15.15
C ASN A 601 8.89 -14.92 -14.51
N GLY A 602 8.22 -16.06 -14.58
CA GLY A 602 8.75 -17.37 -14.16
C GLY A 602 8.73 -17.64 -12.65
N TYR A 603 8.10 -16.77 -11.85
CA TYR A 603 7.86 -17.05 -10.44
C TYR A 603 6.67 -18.00 -10.25
N ARG A 604 6.62 -18.70 -9.12
CA ARG A 604 5.49 -19.53 -8.69
C ARG A 604 5.23 -19.34 -7.21
N ILE A 605 3.97 -19.39 -6.78
CA ILE A 605 3.60 -19.32 -5.36
C ILE A 605 4.19 -20.53 -4.65
N THR A 606 4.93 -20.30 -3.57
CA THR A 606 5.59 -21.35 -2.77
C THR A 606 5.21 -21.30 -1.29
N ALA A 607 4.64 -20.20 -0.81
CA ALA A 607 4.03 -20.12 0.51
C ALA A 607 2.94 -19.05 0.50
N ALA A 608 1.86 -19.27 1.25
CA ALA A 608 0.83 -18.28 1.41
C ALA A 608 0.25 -18.36 2.82
N ALA A 609 -0.15 -17.21 3.37
CA ALA A 609 -0.77 -17.08 4.69
C ALA A 609 -1.67 -15.84 4.73
N ALA A 610 -2.71 -15.85 5.56
CA ALA A 610 -3.64 -14.75 5.64
C ALA A 610 -4.16 -14.55 7.06
N THR A 611 -4.33 -13.30 7.43
CA THR A 611 -5.13 -12.86 8.57
C THR A 611 -6.51 -12.45 8.07
N ALA A 612 -7.40 -12.06 8.99
CA ALA A 612 -8.70 -11.49 8.62
C ALA A 612 -8.61 -10.17 7.82
N ASP A 613 -7.44 -9.55 7.78
CA ASP A 613 -7.22 -8.25 7.17
C ASP A 613 -6.27 -8.27 5.97
N GLN A 614 -5.26 -9.15 5.96
CA GLN A 614 -4.24 -9.20 4.91
C GLN A 614 -3.91 -10.62 4.49
N ALA A 615 -3.61 -10.76 3.21
CA ALA A 615 -3.10 -11.94 2.54
C ALA A 615 -1.66 -11.71 2.07
N ALA A 616 -0.79 -12.67 2.31
CA ALA A 616 0.57 -12.66 1.83
C ALA A 616 0.85 -13.92 1.00
N PHE A 617 1.52 -13.73 -0.13
CA PHE A 617 2.00 -14.79 -1.02
C PHE A 617 3.48 -14.61 -1.22
N ILE A 618 4.27 -15.63 -0.94
CA ILE A 618 5.67 -15.71 -1.36
C ILE A 618 5.70 -16.42 -2.70
N LEU A 619 6.34 -15.79 -3.68
CA LEU A 619 6.59 -16.40 -4.98
C LEU A 619 8.08 -16.58 -5.17
N SER A 620 8.47 -17.73 -5.69
CA SER A 620 9.87 -18.13 -5.88
C SER A 620 10.13 -18.53 -7.31
N THR A 621 11.37 -18.34 -7.76
CA THR A 621 11.87 -19.00 -8.97
C THR A 621 12.51 -20.35 -8.59
N PRO A 622 12.45 -21.39 -9.45
CA PRO A 622 13.14 -22.64 -9.18
C PRO A 622 14.64 -22.58 -9.55
N LYS A 623 15.52 -23.28 -8.80
CA LYS A 623 16.97 -23.36 -9.10
C LYS A 623 17.29 -24.06 -10.43
N LYS A 624 16.46 -25.01 -10.87
CA LYS A 624 16.58 -25.68 -12.17
C LYS A 624 15.38 -25.26 -13.03
N LYS A 625 15.58 -24.99 -14.32
CA LYS A 625 14.47 -24.92 -15.30
C LYS A 625 13.82 -26.31 -15.35
N THR A 626 12.88 -26.57 -14.45
CA THR A 626 12.01 -27.74 -14.53
C THR A 626 11.13 -27.61 -15.77
N PRO A 627 10.65 -28.72 -16.36
CA PRO A 627 9.57 -28.64 -17.35
C PRO A 627 8.45 -27.77 -16.78
N GLU A 628 7.80 -26.98 -17.64
CA GLU A 628 6.82 -25.95 -17.25
C GLU A 628 5.88 -26.47 -16.16
N VAL A 629 6.17 -26.10 -14.90
CA VAL A 629 5.27 -26.39 -13.80
C VAL A 629 4.13 -25.40 -13.98
N ALA A 630 3.10 -25.87 -14.66
CA ALA A 630 1.83 -25.17 -14.71
C ALA A 630 1.31 -25.07 -13.26
N GLN A 631 0.93 -23.86 -12.87
CA GLN A 631 0.39 -23.57 -11.55
C GLN A 631 -0.97 -22.92 -11.73
N GLU A 632 -1.96 -23.46 -11.03
CA GLU A 632 -3.32 -22.93 -11.04
C GLU A 632 -3.73 -22.51 -9.64
N THR A 633 -4.53 -21.44 -9.57
CA THR A 633 -5.14 -20.97 -8.33
C THR A 633 -6.64 -21.07 -8.44
N LEU A 634 -7.24 -21.91 -7.59
CA LEU A 634 -8.69 -22.01 -7.49
C LEU A 634 -9.20 -21.19 -6.31
N ARG A 635 -10.31 -20.47 -6.50
CA ARG A 635 -10.99 -19.70 -5.45
C ARG A 635 -12.38 -20.28 -5.17
N THR A 636 -12.61 -20.84 -3.98
CA THR A 636 -13.90 -21.48 -3.61
C THR A 636 -14.42 -21.01 -2.25
N SER A 637 -15.72 -21.07 -2.00
CA SER A 637 -16.29 -20.75 -0.68
C SER A 637 -16.15 -21.89 0.34
N ALA A 638 -16.03 -23.12 -0.14
CA ALA A 638 -15.77 -24.33 0.65
C ALA A 638 -14.53 -25.06 0.12
N PHE A 639 -13.98 -25.99 0.90
CA PHE A 639 -12.84 -26.79 0.47
C PHE A 639 -13.17 -27.53 -0.85
N PRO A 640 -12.34 -27.41 -1.91
CA PRO A 640 -12.69 -27.85 -3.27
C PRO A 640 -12.51 -29.37 -3.47
N SER A 641 -13.17 -30.20 -2.67
CA SER A 641 -12.96 -31.65 -2.63
C SER A 641 -13.18 -32.38 -3.96
N THR A 642 -14.13 -31.92 -4.78
CA THR A 642 -14.41 -32.48 -6.12
C THR A 642 -13.33 -32.11 -7.14
N HIS A 643 -12.82 -30.89 -7.07
CA HIS A 643 -11.80 -30.41 -8.00
C HIS A 643 -10.42 -30.98 -7.68
N VAL A 644 -10.09 -31.15 -6.39
CA VAL A 644 -8.87 -31.86 -5.96
C VAL A 644 -8.85 -33.27 -6.55
N LYS A 645 -9.95 -34.02 -6.45
CA LYS A 645 -10.06 -35.37 -7.02
C LYS A 645 -9.90 -35.40 -8.55
N TYR A 646 -10.46 -34.40 -9.24
CA TYR A 646 -10.32 -34.27 -10.69
C TYR A 646 -8.87 -33.98 -11.11
N LEU A 647 -8.22 -33.04 -10.42
CA LEU A 647 -6.82 -32.69 -10.67
C LEU A 647 -5.86 -33.84 -10.35
N GLU A 648 -6.08 -34.57 -9.25
CA GLU A 648 -5.34 -35.80 -8.92
C GLU A 648 -5.49 -36.85 -10.02
N ALA A 649 -6.71 -37.07 -10.52
CA ALA A 649 -6.95 -37.99 -11.65
C ALA A 649 -6.29 -37.52 -12.97
N ALA A 650 -6.05 -36.22 -13.11
CA ALA A 650 -5.37 -35.61 -14.25
C ALA A 650 -3.85 -35.45 -14.07
N GLY A 651 -3.26 -35.95 -12.97
CA GLY A 651 -1.81 -35.90 -12.72
C GLY A 651 -1.30 -34.59 -12.11
N TRP A 652 -2.18 -33.74 -11.59
CA TRP A 652 -1.84 -32.49 -10.91
C TRP A 652 -1.83 -32.69 -9.39
N LEU A 653 -0.78 -32.24 -8.71
CA LEU A 653 -0.59 -32.44 -7.27
C LEU A 653 -0.72 -31.11 -6.52
N GLY A 654 -1.71 -31.03 -5.64
CA GLY A 654 -2.02 -29.82 -4.87
C GLY A 654 -1.03 -29.56 -3.73
N GLU A 655 -0.49 -28.34 -3.66
CA GLU A 655 0.01 -27.76 -2.41
C GLU A 655 -1.08 -26.84 -1.86
N ALA A 656 -1.95 -27.38 -1.01
CA ALA A 656 -3.11 -26.64 -0.51
C ALA A 656 -2.71 -25.55 0.50
N ALA A 657 -2.29 -24.38 0.02
CA ALA A 657 -2.16 -23.18 0.86
C ALA A 657 -3.55 -22.60 1.16
N CYS A 658 -4.23 -23.10 2.21
CA CYS A 658 -5.60 -22.70 2.49
C CYS A 658 -5.66 -21.39 3.28
N LEU A 659 -6.15 -20.33 2.66
CA LEU A 659 -6.27 -19.01 3.28
C LEU A 659 -7.73 -18.63 3.44
N PRO A 660 -8.22 -18.22 4.63
CA PRO A 660 -9.50 -17.53 4.73
C PRO A 660 -9.31 -16.09 4.23
N MET A 661 -9.73 -15.79 2.99
CA MET A 661 -9.51 -14.47 2.38
C MET A 661 -10.81 -13.75 2.09
N LYS A 662 -10.94 -12.47 2.44
CA LYS A 662 -12.14 -11.66 2.13
C LYS A 662 -12.20 -11.35 0.63
N LYS A 663 -13.37 -11.58 0.04
CA LYS A 663 -13.71 -11.18 -1.34
C LYS A 663 -13.84 -9.65 -1.47
N GLN A 664 -13.29 -9.09 -2.55
CA GLN A 664 -13.94 -7.96 -3.24
C GLN A 664 -14.82 -8.58 -4.33
N VAL A 665 -16.10 -8.25 -4.32
CA VAL A 665 -16.89 -8.36 -5.54
C VAL A 665 -16.40 -7.20 -6.41
N LEU A 666 -15.36 -7.43 -7.21
CA LEU A 666 -15.07 -6.55 -8.33
C LEU A 666 -16.03 -6.91 -9.45
N ALA A 667 -16.60 -5.85 -10.02
CA ALA A 667 -17.65 -5.82 -11.02
C ALA A 667 -17.25 -6.49 -12.35
#